data_AF-A0A397BTE7-F1
#
_entry.id   AF-A0A397BTE7-F1
#
_cell.length_a   1.000
_cell.length_b   1.000
_cell.length_c   1.000
_cell.angle_alpha   90.00
_cell.angle_beta   90.00
_cell.angle_gamma   90.00
#
_symmetry.space_group_name_H-M   'P 1'
#
loop_
_entity.id
_entity.type
_entity.pdbx_description
1 polymer ?
#
loop_
_entity_poly.entity_id
_entity_poly.type
_entity_poly.pdbx_seq_one_letter_code
_entity_poly.pdbx_strand_id
1 'polypeptide(L)'
;MGLSVTVNSKPIKSSPFVVPVTTGAIAASTCVATGSGLVVSFAGQVTRVNVQANDIFGNHRMASDHLIGQILLVNGTLATNTSVVLVYVTSGLYELSYQVFQAGTYLLSIQTSSGQNIVNSPFTITIYPVAADIGHTTAYITTPPPFVAGSRLLAKIEPRDMYGNPVNQMYRFALSPPVISTVVVATATSYTVAVTPTTATIYPFQPQIFLPGGGNVSVFKTRDWTGPTVLFQTSMPLGANYGLKLPPFTDTMRTFSVLWQGYISALYSELYTFNVSASGCQVRMMLNTSQVANLSKAGRTSFSTSLTAYDMNYVEIWLSKPTDAGPTKYNLTWMSLSQPEQELPTSAIYSIWRVTSLTPTFAVYPSASYAANFELLLPPTSPWVAGTAIVLTVLAKDLYGNQRTQGGDSLHALITGFNPVNPIRFTVQDSQDHRNGTYSIRIVCFSSGNLSLTLSVGSLDCEQNCLQTLGLNPFPIVVAPAALALESTVFTGAGLLAGVAGVPQTFTMVLHDAFSNVILAPPPSNLVVALVQDAATSVVTTWTFDSNAVTVSYIPILAGTYSIKLQVGASLSYTRVSSEPVLIRPNVASASTSQLSGAIGASVVPFTDTQSFTIVLYDAYSNPVGIGGDHLCVTLSGGGTADVIDALDGTYLVLLTLPSRGLFEVTTLLMEPLSAGLVAKYFANTTTFAPELRRVDPVVNLTSVDTPKIEWTGFLLGTFTELFQFDTIGCHLYIDNVSVKPGSKVLLIETHLHGIRVESTYGAPIVQLKYSSARTPAQVVPSSVLFPVATEILPRLRFTGV
;
A
#
# COMPACT_ATOMS: atom_id res chain seq x y z
N MET A 1 -75.91 -38.76 73.85
CA MET A 1 -75.94 -39.69 75.00
C MET A 1 -77.38 -39.95 75.37
N GLY A 2 -77.73 -41.17 75.81
CA GLY A 2 -79.07 -41.47 76.30
C GLY A 2 -79.18 -41.16 77.79
N LEU A 3 -80.23 -40.44 78.20
CA LEU A 3 -80.54 -40.25 79.63
C LEU A 3 -81.23 -41.52 80.13
N SER A 4 -80.53 -42.31 80.94
CA SER A 4 -81.12 -43.50 81.57
C SER A 4 -81.74 -43.11 82.91
N VAL A 5 -83.06 -43.22 82.99
CA VAL A 5 -83.81 -43.11 84.24
C VAL A 5 -84.25 -44.52 84.66
N THR A 6 -83.95 -44.89 85.90
CA THR A 6 -84.32 -46.19 86.46
C THR A 6 -85.06 -46.02 87.79
N VAL A 7 -85.94 -46.95 88.12
CA VAL A 7 -86.54 -47.10 89.45
C VAL A 7 -86.25 -48.51 89.91
N ASN A 8 -85.68 -48.66 91.11
CA ASN A 8 -85.22 -49.94 91.65
C ASN A 8 -84.30 -50.70 90.67
N SER A 9 -83.38 -49.97 90.01
CA SER A 9 -82.41 -50.51 89.04
C SER A 9 -83.02 -51.10 87.75
N LYS A 10 -84.31 -50.87 87.46
CA LYS A 10 -84.93 -51.20 86.17
C LYS A 10 -85.27 -49.94 85.37
N PRO A 11 -85.03 -49.90 84.04
CA PRO A 11 -85.39 -48.74 83.22
C PRO A 11 -86.89 -48.49 83.25
N ILE A 12 -87.29 -47.24 83.39
CA ILE A 12 -88.69 -46.84 83.21
C ILE A 12 -89.08 -46.92 81.72
N LYS A 13 -90.38 -46.90 81.43
CA LYS A 13 -90.88 -46.94 80.03
C LYS A 13 -90.20 -45.86 79.18
N SER A 14 -89.64 -46.26 78.04
CA SER A 14 -88.90 -45.40 77.08
C SER A 14 -87.51 -44.91 77.53
N SER A 15 -87.00 -45.40 78.66
CA SER A 15 -85.60 -45.21 79.08
C SER A 15 -84.69 -46.28 78.43
N PRO A 16 -83.52 -45.93 77.87
CA PRO A 16 -82.92 -44.58 77.87
C PRO A 16 -83.60 -43.62 76.87
N PHE A 17 -83.81 -42.38 77.31
CA PHE A 17 -84.32 -41.31 76.45
C PHE A 17 -83.21 -40.79 75.54
N VAL A 18 -83.50 -40.64 74.25
CA VAL A 18 -82.60 -39.93 73.33
C VAL A 18 -82.72 -38.43 73.62
N VAL A 19 -81.69 -37.84 74.23
CA VAL A 19 -81.58 -36.39 74.39
C VAL A 19 -80.66 -35.87 73.27
N PRO A 20 -81.21 -35.22 72.23
CA PRO A 20 -80.38 -34.58 71.22
C PRO A 20 -79.68 -33.39 71.88
N VAL A 21 -78.38 -33.52 72.14
CA VAL A 21 -77.54 -32.41 72.59
C VAL A 21 -76.95 -31.78 71.33
N THR A 22 -77.23 -30.49 71.11
CA THR A 22 -76.64 -29.72 70.03
C THR A 22 -75.55 -28.79 70.55
N THR A 23 -74.71 -28.27 69.66
CA THR A 23 -73.66 -27.32 70.01
C THR A 23 -74.20 -25.89 70.12
N GLY A 24 -73.61 -25.08 71.00
CA GLY A 24 -73.99 -23.68 71.18
C GLY A 24 -73.68 -22.83 69.95
N ALA A 25 -74.19 -21.60 69.90
CA ALA A 25 -73.91 -20.67 68.79
C ALA A 25 -72.40 -20.49 68.55
N ILE A 26 -72.01 -20.22 67.30
CA ILE A 26 -70.61 -19.97 66.93
C ILE A 26 -69.99 -18.84 67.77
N ALA A 27 -68.75 -19.05 68.22
CA ALA A 27 -67.99 -18.05 68.97
C ALA A 27 -66.62 -17.84 68.31
N ALA A 28 -66.39 -16.64 67.76
CA ALA A 28 -65.16 -16.32 67.04
C ALA A 28 -63.89 -16.55 67.90
N SER A 29 -63.97 -16.30 69.21
CA SER A 29 -62.87 -16.45 70.17
C SER A 29 -62.39 -17.90 70.39
N THR A 30 -63.13 -18.89 69.91
CA THR A 30 -62.75 -20.32 70.00
C THR A 30 -62.59 -20.96 68.62
N CYS A 31 -63.00 -20.29 67.53
CA CYS A 31 -62.80 -20.75 66.16
C CYS A 31 -61.32 -20.64 65.75
N VAL A 32 -60.81 -21.62 65.01
CA VAL A 32 -59.38 -21.69 64.61
C VAL A 32 -59.25 -21.98 63.12
N ALA A 33 -58.29 -21.36 62.46
CA ALA A 33 -57.87 -21.73 61.10
C ALA A 33 -56.51 -22.44 61.12
N THR A 34 -56.31 -23.42 60.24
CA THR A 34 -55.06 -24.18 60.10
C THR A 34 -54.72 -24.45 58.63
N GLY A 35 -53.42 -24.50 58.32
CA GLY A 35 -52.90 -24.79 56.98
C GLY A 35 -51.75 -23.87 56.58
N SER A 36 -50.89 -24.32 55.67
CA SER A 36 -49.76 -23.52 55.16
C SER A 36 -50.19 -22.27 54.39
N GLY A 37 -51.42 -22.29 53.85
CA GLY A 37 -52.07 -21.13 53.23
C GLY A 37 -52.36 -19.97 54.19
N LEU A 38 -52.06 -20.10 55.49
CA LEU A 38 -52.11 -18.97 56.42
C LEU A 38 -50.82 -18.13 56.44
N VAL A 39 -49.79 -18.53 55.69
CA VAL A 39 -48.49 -17.85 55.70
C VAL A 39 -48.06 -17.45 54.29
N VAL A 40 -48.02 -18.40 53.35
CA VAL A 40 -47.48 -18.16 52.00
C VAL A 40 -48.35 -18.79 50.92
N SER A 41 -48.40 -18.13 49.76
CA SER A 41 -48.98 -18.63 48.52
C SER A 41 -48.24 -18.04 47.32
N PHE A 42 -48.48 -18.57 46.13
CA PHE A 42 -48.00 -17.99 44.87
C PHE A 42 -49.12 -17.28 44.12
N ALA A 43 -48.74 -16.29 43.32
CA ALA A 43 -49.66 -15.53 42.47
C ALA A 43 -50.46 -16.47 41.56
N GLY A 44 -51.78 -16.31 41.53
CA GLY A 44 -52.69 -17.13 40.72
C GLY A 44 -52.86 -18.57 41.22
N GLN A 45 -52.19 -19.00 42.28
CA GLN A 45 -52.42 -20.32 42.86
C GLN A 45 -53.67 -20.31 43.73
N VAL A 46 -54.54 -21.31 43.56
CA VAL A 46 -55.65 -21.56 44.49
C VAL A 46 -55.08 -22.21 45.75
N THR A 47 -55.13 -21.49 46.86
CA THR A 47 -54.58 -21.91 48.15
C THR A 47 -55.68 -22.19 49.14
N ARG A 48 -55.51 -23.23 49.95
CA ARG A 48 -56.55 -23.75 50.85
C ARG A 48 -56.14 -23.68 52.30
N VAL A 49 -57.12 -23.44 53.15
CA VAL A 49 -57.01 -23.36 54.60
C VAL A 49 -58.24 -24.04 55.22
N ASN A 50 -58.03 -24.81 56.27
CA ASN A 50 -59.12 -25.41 57.04
C ASN A 50 -59.56 -24.46 58.14
N VAL A 51 -60.85 -24.18 58.25
CA VAL A 51 -61.43 -23.36 59.33
C VAL A 51 -62.34 -24.22 60.16
N GLN A 52 -62.03 -24.36 61.45
CA GLN A 52 -62.85 -25.08 62.41
C GLN A 52 -63.68 -24.08 63.22
N ALA A 53 -64.99 -24.07 62.99
CA ALA A 53 -65.96 -23.31 63.76
C ALA A 53 -66.31 -24.03 65.06
N ASN A 54 -66.26 -23.29 66.17
CA ASN A 54 -66.51 -23.80 67.51
C ASN A 54 -67.56 -22.92 68.23
N ASP A 55 -68.23 -23.48 69.24
CA ASP A 55 -69.04 -22.72 70.18
C ASP A 55 -68.18 -22.09 71.30
N ILE A 56 -68.79 -21.30 72.18
CA ILE A 56 -68.08 -20.60 73.27
C ILE A 56 -67.36 -21.54 74.25
N PHE A 57 -67.75 -22.82 74.29
CA PHE A 57 -67.14 -23.85 75.14
C PHE A 57 -66.06 -24.66 74.42
N GLY A 58 -65.78 -24.35 73.14
CA GLY A 58 -64.77 -25.02 72.34
C GLY A 58 -65.27 -26.28 71.62
N ASN A 59 -66.57 -26.58 71.65
CA ASN A 59 -67.11 -27.73 70.92
C ASN A 59 -67.23 -27.42 69.43
N HIS A 60 -66.89 -28.37 68.57
CA HIS A 60 -67.07 -28.25 67.12
C HIS A 60 -68.56 -28.08 66.77
N ARG A 61 -68.89 -27.04 66.01
CA ARG A 61 -70.26 -26.79 65.56
C ARG A 61 -70.80 -28.00 64.81
N MET A 62 -72.08 -28.36 64.94
CA MET A 62 -72.64 -29.54 64.23
C MET A 62 -73.42 -29.17 62.97
N ALA A 63 -73.60 -27.87 62.72
CA ALA A 63 -74.29 -27.32 61.56
C ALA A 63 -73.41 -26.29 60.86
N SER A 64 -73.81 -25.86 59.66
CA SER A 64 -73.19 -24.75 58.98
C SER A 64 -73.62 -23.41 59.61
N ASP A 65 -72.64 -22.61 59.98
CA ASP A 65 -72.70 -21.18 60.23
C ASP A 65 -72.30 -20.34 59.00
N HIS A 66 -72.63 -19.05 59.04
CA HIS A 66 -72.17 -18.08 58.04
C HIS A 66 -70.85 -17.45 58.48
N LEU A 67 -69.80 -17.73 57.72
CA LEU A 67 -68.46 -17.17 57.87
C LEU A 67 -68.13 -16.32 56.64
N ILE A 68 -67.36 -15.25 56.87
CA ILE A 68 -66.95 -14.29 55.84
C ILE A 68 -65.42 -14.35 55.73
N GLY A 69 -64.92 -14.72 54.55
CA GLY A 69 -63.50 -14.68 54.21
C GLY A 69 -63.19 -13.51 53.29
N GLN A 70 -62.16 -12.72 53.60
CA GLN A 70 -61.73 -11.57 52.81
C GLN A 70 -60.22 -11.49 52.72
N ILE A 71 -59.71 -11.08 51.55
CA ILE A 71 -58.32 -10.63 51.41
C ILE A 71 -58.31 -9.11 51.50
N LEU A 72 -57.55 -8.59 52.46
CA LEU A 72 -57.35 -7.16 52.67
C LEU A 72 -55.90 -6.81 52.33
N LEU A 73 -55.68 -5.60 51.86
CA LEU A 73 -54.37 -4.96 51.85
C LEU A 73 -53.93 -4.69 53.31
N VAL A 74 -52.64 -4.47 53.53
CA VAL A 74 -52.07 -4.24 54.87
C VAL A 74 -52.69 -3.00 55.57
N ASN A 75 -53.22 -2.05 54.81
CA ASN A 75 -53.95 -0.89 55.31
C ASN A 75 -55.42 -1.19 55.69
N GLY A 76 -55.88 -2.44 55.58
CA GLY A 76 -57.23 -2.89 55.93
C GLY A 76 -58.29 -2.76 54.83
N THR A 77 -57.99 -2.19 53.66
CA THR A 77 -58.97 -2.10 52.55
C THR A 77 -59.03 -3.41 51.75
N LEU A 78 -60.18 -3.74 51.15
CA LEU A 78 -60.33 -4.93 50.31
C LEU A 78 -59.33 -4.95 49.15
N ALA A 79 -58.66 -6.09 48.96
CA ALA A 79 -57.78 -6.31 47.82
C ALA A 79 -58.60 -6.59 46.55
N THR A 80 -58.19 -6.00 45.43
CA THR A 80 -58.77 -6.26 44.10
C THR A 80 -58.09 -7.47 43.45
N ASN A 81 -58.73 -8.06 42.42
CA ASN A 81 -58.22 -9.25 41.73
C ASN A 81 -57.86 -10.39 42.70
N THR A 82 -58.80 -10.70 43.59
CA THR A 82 -58.72 -11.85 44.49
C THR A 82 -60.04 -12.62 44.43
N SER A 83 -59.99 -13.91 44.74
CA SER A 83 -61.18 -14.72 45.01
C SER A 83 -61.04 -15.36 46.38
N VAL A 84 -62.15 -15.44 47.13
CA VAL A 84 -62.24 -16.17 48.39
C VAL A 84 -63.55 -16.93 48.40
N VAL A 85 -63.48 -18.23 48.65
CA VAL A 85 -64.64 -19.12 48.73
C VAL A 85 -64.51 -19.96 49.99
N LEU A 86 -65.56 -19.93 50.83
CA LEU A 86 -65.71 -20.87 51.95
C LEU A 86 -66.75 -21.92 51.60
N VAL A 87 -66.39 -23.19 51.80
CA VAL A 87 -67.30 -24.32 51.61
C VAL A 87 -67.40 -25.08 52.93
N TYR A 88 -68.63 -25.23 53.43
CA TYR A 88 -68.90 -26.09 54.59
C TYR A 88 -68.71 -27.56 54.21
N VAL A 89 -67.94 -28.29 55.01
CA VAL A 89 -67.64 -29.71 54.79
C VAL A 89 -68.51 -30.56 55.71
N THR A 90 -68.31 -30.45 57.02
CA THR A 90 -69.07 -31.18 58.05
C THR A 90 -68.67 -30.69 59.44
N SER A 91 -69.52 -30.84 60.46
CA SER A 91 -69.18 -30.62 61.87
C SER A 91 -68.35 -29.34 62.13
N GLY A 92 -68.80 -28.23 61.56
CA GLY A 92 -68.18 -26.92 61.75
C GLY A 92 -66.86 -26.73 61.00
N LEU A 93 -66.41 -27.73 60.25
CA LEU A 93 -65.23 -27.64 59.38
C LEU A 93 -65.61 -27.00 58.04
N TYR A 94 -64.81 -26.02 57.64
CA TYR A 94 -64.89 -25.36 56.34
C TYR A 94 -63.55 -25.48 55.61
N GLU A 95 -63.63 -25.63 54.29
CA GLU A 95 -62.50 -25.41 53.40
C GLU A 95 -62.61 -23.97 52.88
N LEU A 96 -61.67 -23.11 53.30
CA LEU A 96 -61.49 -21.78 52.72
C LEU A 96 -60.48 -21.92 51.59
N SER A 97 -60.87 -21.56 50.38
CA SER A 97 -59.97 -21.40 49.24
C SER A 97 -59.84 -19.94 48.85
N TYR A 98 -58.63 -19.48 48.59
CA TYR A 98 -58.39 -18.13 48.09
C TYR A 98 -57.36 -18.14 46.95
N GLN A 99 -57.45 -17.13 46.09
CA GLN A 99 -56.53 -16.91 44.98
C GLN A 99 -56.22 -15.42 44.88
N VAL A 100 -54.95 -15.06 44.79
CA VAL A 100 -54.49 -13.66 44.68
C VAL A 100 -53.53 -13.58 43.49
N PHE A 101 -53.73 -12.63 42.58
CA PHE A 101 -52.91 -12.50 41.36
C PHE A 101 -51.74 -11.52 41.49
N GLN A 102 -51.80 -10.59 42.44
CA GLN A 102 -50.74 -9.61 42.67
C GLN A 102 -49.82 -10.08 43.80
N ALA A 103 -48.51 -10.09 43.55
CA ALA A 103 -47.52 -10.43 44.57
C ALA A 103 -47.42 -9.30 45.61
N GLY A 104 -47.26 -9.67 46.88
CA GLY A 104 -47.24 -8.72 47.98
C GLY A 104 -47.64 -9.33 49.32
N THR A 105 -47.73 -8.50 50.34
CA THR A 105 -48.22 -8.90 51.66
C THR A 105 -49.67 -8.48 51.82
N TYR A 106 -50.51 -9.39 52.30
CA TYR A 106 -51.95 -9.22 52.47
C TYR A 106 -52.39 -9.72 53.84
N LEU A 107 -53.63 -9.41 54.20
CA LEU A 107 -54.30 -9.86 55.41
C LEU A 107 -55.47 -10.76 55.02
N LEU A 108 -55.44 -12.05 55.37
CA LEU A 108 -56.58 -12.95 55.26
C LEU A 108 -57.46 -12.80 56.50
N SER A 109 -58.57 -12.11 56.35
CA SER A 109 -59.58 -11.92 57.40
C SER A 109 -60.63 -13.02 57.30
N ILE A 110 -60.88 -13.72 58.41
CA ILE A 110 -61.94 -14.72 58.57
C ILE A 110 -62.80 -14.31 59.75
N GLN A 111 -64.06 -13.97 59.46
CA GLN A 111 -64.99 -13.38 60.42
C GLN A 111 -66.28 -14.19 60.53
N THR A 112 -66.92 -14.13 61.69
CA THR A 112 -68.32 -14.54 61.86
C THR A 112 -69.27 -13.52 61.22
N SER A 113 -70.54 -13.88 61.04
CA SER A 113 -71.59 -12.98 60.54
C SER A 113 -71.78 -11.69 61.35
N SER A 114 -71.31 -11.67 62.61
CA SER A 114 -71.27 -10.49 63.48
C SER A 114 -70.05 -9.58 63.26
N GLY A 115 -69.18 -9.88 62.30
CA GLY A 115 -67.98 -9.12 61.97
C GLY A 115 -66.79 -9.35 62.92
N GLN A 116 -66.87 -10.34 63.82
CA GLN A 116 -65.79 -10.66 64.74
C GLN A 116 -64.79 -11.61 64.07
N ASN A 117 -63.50 -11.26 64.15
CA ASN A 117 -62.41 -12.11 63.69
C ASN A 117 -62.30 -13.38 64.53
N ILE A 118 -62.05 -14.51 63.88
CA ILE A 118 -61.67 -15.74 64.59
C ILE A 118 -60.29 -15.61 65.23
N VAL A 119 -59.88 -16.58 66.06
CA VAL A 119 -58.57 -16.55 66.72
C VAL A 119 -57.44 -16.37 65.70
N ASN A 120 -56.57 -15.37 65.94
CA ASN A 120 -55.44 -14.95 65.11
C ASN A 120 -55.81 -14.35 63.74
N SER A 121 -57.10 -14.18 63.41
CA SER A 121 -57.51 -13.41 62.24
C SER A 121 -57.46 -11.90 62.56
N PRO A 122 -57.01 -11.04 61.62
CA PRO A 122 -56.55 -11.39 60.27
C PRO A 122 -55.13 -11.98 60.26
N PHE A 123 -54.91 -12.96 59.38
CA PHE A 123 -53.61 -13.61 59.17
C PHE A 123 -52.78 -12.84 58.15
N THR A 124 -51.51 -12.55 58.45
CA THR A 124 -50.59 -11.96 57.46
C THR A 124 -50.10 -13.04 56.50
N ILE A 125 -50.44 -12.89 55.22
CA ILE A 125 -50.02 -13.81 54.15
C ILE A 125 -49.10 -13.11 53.15
N THR A 126 -48.10 -13.81 52.66
CA THR A 126 -47.20 -13.33 51.59
C THR A 126 -47.49 -14.08 50.30
N ILE A 127 -47.80 -13.33 49.24
CA ILE A 127 -48.00 -13.83 47.89
C ILE A 127 -46.70 -13.61 47.11
N TYR A 128 -46.02 -14.70 46.75
CA TYR A 128 -44.84 -14.67 45.91
C TYR A 128 -45.21 -14.66 44.42
N PRO A 129 -44.45 -13.96 43.57
CA PRO A 129 -44.63 -14.06 42.12
C PRO A 129 -44.31 -15.49 41.65
N VAL A 130 -44.92 -15.92 40.54
CA VAL A 130 -44.55 -17.19 39.89
C VAL A 130 -43.36 -16.97 38.95
N ALA A 131 -42.92 -18.03 38.25
CA ALA A 131 -41.80 -17.92 37.31
C ALA A 131 -42.08 -16.86 36.23
N ALA A 132 -41.01 -16.23 35.73
CA ALA A 132 -41.09 -15.23 34.68
C ALA A 132 -41.82 -15.76 33.45
N ASP A 133 -42.73 -14.94 32.93
CA ASP A 133 -43.48 -15.18 31.72
C ASP A 133 -42.87 -14.40 30.55
N ILE A 134 -42.91 -15.02 29.38
CA ILE A 134 -42.34 -14.46 28.15
C ILE A 134 -43.09 -13.21 27.67
N GLY A 135 -44.41 -13.17 27.83
CA GLY A 135 -45.25 -12.07 27.34
C GLY A 135 -45.09 -10.80 28.16
N HIS A 136 -44.82 -10.93 29.46
CA HIS A 136 -44.74 -9.80 30.39
C HIS A 136 -43.31 -9.36 30.74
N THR A 137 -42.33 -10.23 30.51
CA THR A 137 -40.92 -9.85 30.67
C THR A 137 -40.53 -8.86 29.57
N THR A 138 -39.91 -7.74 29.95
CA THR A 138 -39.53 -6.68 29.01
C THR A 138 -38.04 -6.36 29.09
N ALA A 139 -37.49 -5.81 28.02
CA ALA A 139 -36.13 -5.30 27.97
C ALA A 139 -36.02 -4.03 27.13
N TYR A 140 -35.12 -3.13 27.49
CA TYR A 140 -34.89 -1.89 26.74
C TYR A 140 -33.52 -1.28 27.01
N ILE A 141 -33.01 -0.52 26.04
CA ILE A 141 -31.79 0.28 26.20
C ILE A 141 -32.11 1.54 27.02
N THR A 142 -31.30 1.78 28.04
CA THR A 142 -31.41 2.93 28.95
C THR A 142 -30.43 4.05 28.60
N THR A 143 -29.33 3.74 27.92
CA THR A 143 -28.40 4.77 27.42
C THR A 143 -29.09 5.62 26.35
N PRO A 144 -29.00 6.96 26.40
CA PRO A 144 -29.56 7.82 25.37
C PRO A 144 -28.73 7.78 24.07
N PRO A 145 -29.36 7.87 22.88
CA PRO A 145 -28.65 8.00 21.60
C PRO A 145 -28.01 9.39 21.43
N PRO A 146 -27.03 9.57 20.53
CA PRO A 146 -26.49 8.57 19.59
C PRO A 146 -25.52 7.58 20.25
N PHE A 147 -25.50 6.35 19.73
CA PHE A 147 -24.56 5.32 20.19
C PHE A 147 -23.32 5.31 19.32
N VAL A 148 -22.15 5.28 19.95
CA VAL A 148 -20.86 5.37 19.25
C VAL A 148 -20.06 4.10 19.49
N ALA A 149 -19.39 3.60 18.45
CA ALA A 149 -18.55 2.41 18.54
C ALA A 149 -17.53 2.53 19.69
N GLY A 150 -17.37 1.45 20.45
CA GLY A 150 -16.51 1.38 21.64
C GLY A 150 -17.11 1.99 22.91
N SER A 151 -18.25 2.69 22.83
CA SER A 151 -18.91 3.23 24.01
C SER A 151 -19.76 2.17 24.70
N ARG A 152 -19.77 2.21 26.04
CA ARG A 152 -20.56 1.28 26.85
C ARG A 152 -22.03 1.69 26.88
N LEU A 153 -22.90 0.82 26.39
CA LEU A 153 -24.36 0.96 26.41
C LEU A 153 -24.94 0.15 27.56
N LEU A 154 -25.94 0.69 28.24
CA LEU A 154 -26.66 0.03 29.32
C LEU A 154 -28.07 -0.31 28.85
N ALA A 155 -28.46 -1.57 29.06
CA ALA A 155 -29.81 -2.05 28.86
C ALA A 155 -30.37 -2.62 30.17
N LYS A 156 -31.68 -2.53 30.33
CA LYS A 156 -32.40 -3.10 31.47
C LYS A 156 -33.26 -4.26 30.99
N ILE A 157 -33.27 -5.35 31.76
CA ILE A 157 -34.18 -6.48 31.59
C ILE A 157 -35.00 -6.59 32.87
N GLU A 158 -36.32 -6.64 32.74
CA GLU A 158 -37.28 -6.66 33.84
C GLU A 158 -38.17 -7.91 33.71
N PRO A 159 -37.75 -9.03 34.32
CA PRO A 159 -38.57 -10.23 34.32
C PRO A 159 -39.84 -10.05 35.15
N ARG A 160 -40.95 -10.50 34.59
CA ARG A 160 -42.27 -10.43 35.22
C ARG A 160 -43.01 -11.73 35.02
N ASP A 161 -43.80 -12.14 36.00
CA ASP A 161 -44.65 -13.31 35.87
C ASP A 161 -45.84 -13.06 34.93
N MET A 162 -46.67 -14.08 34.69
CA MET A 162 -47.82 -13.99 33.79
C MET A 162 -48.92 -13.01 34.24
N TYR A 163 -48.80 -12.45 35.45
CA TYR A 163 -49.70 -11.45 36.02
C TYR A 163 -49.05 -10.07 36.10
N GLY A 164 -47.83 -9.91 35.56
CA GLY A 164 -47.08 -8.66 35.54
C GLY A 164 -46.30 -8.35 36.82
N ASN A 165 -46.26 -9.28 37.79
CA ASN A 165 -45.52 -9.07 39.03
C ASN A 165 -44.01 -9.15 38.77
N PRO A 166 -43.20 -8.23 39.33
CA PRO A 166 -41.75 -8.38 39.31
C PRO A 166 -41.34 -9.65 40.04
N VAL A 167 -40.65 -10.54 39.34
CA VAL A 167 -40.14 -11.78 39.94
C VAL A 167 -38.88 -11.46 40.75
N ASN A 168 -38.70 -12.13 41.87
CA ASN A 168 -37.53 -11.98 42.75
C ASN A 168 -36.48 -13.09 42.57
N GLN A 169 -36.66 -13.93 41.55
CA GLN A 169 -35.76 -15.05 41.24
C GLN A 169 -34.61 -14.60 40.33
N MET A 170 -33.43 -15.16 40.57
CA MET A 170 -32.25 -14.95 39.71
C MET A 170 -32.39 -15.71 38.38
N TYR A 171 -32.39 -15.01 37.26
CA TYR A 171 -32.42 -15.54 35.90
C TYR A 171 -31.11 -15.27 35.18
N ARG A 172 -30.83 -16.07 34.16
CA ARG A 172 -29.75 -15.81 33.21
C ARG A 172 -30.32 -15.29 31.90
N PHE A 173 -29.47 -14.58 31.18
CA PHE A 173 -29.83 -14.00 29.89
C PHE A 173 -28.75 -14.28 28.85
N ALA A 174 -29.17 -14.30 27.60
CA ALA A 174 -28.30 -14.27 26.43
C ALA A 174 -28.76 -13.16 25.47
N LEU A 175 -27.89 -12.74 24.57
CA LEU A 175 -28.24 -11.83 23.47
C LEU A 175 -28.16 -12.60 22.15
N SER A 176 -29.10 -12.34 21.25
CA SER A 176 -29.11 -12.87 19.88
C SER A 176 -29.10 -11.70 18.87
N PRO A 177 -28.08 -11.56 18.00
CA PRO A 177 -26.85 -12.34 17.94
C PRO A 177 -25.96 -12.13 19.19
N PRO A 178 -24.97 -13.01 19.43
CA PRO A 178 -24.03 -12.82 20.52
C PRO A 178 -23.27 -11.50 20.32
N VAL A 179 -23.43 -10.57 21.26
CA VAL A 179 -22.63 -9.35 21.37
C VAL A 179 -21.89 -9.41 22.71
N ILE A 180 -20.67 -8.86 22.76
CA ILE A 180 -19.93 -8.75 24.02
C ILE A 180 -20.80 -7.98 25.03
N SER A 181 -21.25 -8.70 26.04
CA SER A 181 -22.13 -8.19 27.07
C SER A 181 -21.71 -8.70 28.44
N THR A 182 -21.92 -7.86 29.45
CA THR A 182 -21.64 -8.20 30.86
C THR A 182 -22.82 -7.74 31.71
N VAL A 183 -23.22 -8.57 32.68
CA VAL A 183 -24.19 -8.15 33.69
C VAL A 183 -23.45 -7.29 34.71
N VAL A 184 -23.87 -6.04 34.88
CA VAL A 184 -23.19 -5.06 35.75
C VAL A 184 -23.85 -5.03 37.13
N VAL A 185 -25.18 -5.11 37.17
CA VAL A 185 -25.98 -5.09 38.39
C VAL A 185 -27.17 -6.02 38.21
N ALA A 186 -27.37 -6.95 39.14
CA ALA A 186 -28.58 -7.74 39.25
C ALA A 186 -29.25 -7.40 40.58
N THR A 187 -30.46 -6.86 40.50
CA THR A 187 -31.36 -6.70 41.66
C THR A 187 -32.38 -7.83 41.63
N ALA A 188 -33.11 -8.05 42.72
CA ALA A 188 -34.15 -9.07 42.78
C ALA A 188 -35.13 -8.97 41.59
N THR A 189 -35.46 -7.75 41.13
CA THR A 189 -36.53 -7.51 40.15
C THR A 189 -36.06 -6.99 38.79
N SER A 190 -34.76 -6.71 38.61
CA SER A 190 -34.24 -6.16 37.35
C SER A 190 -32.75 -6.38 37.17
N TYR A 191 -32.33 -6.47 35.91
CA TYR A 191 -30.96 -6.72 35.49
C TYR A 191 -30.47 -5.57 34.62
N THR A 192 -29.30 -5.04 34.91
CA THR A 192 -28.61 -4.07 34.06
C THR A 192 -27.47 -4.78 33.32
N VAL A 193 -27.58 -4.82 31.99
CA VAL A 193 -26.60 -5.40 31.08
C VAL A 193 -25.83 -4.28 30.40
N ALA A 194 -24.50 -4.34 30.43
CA ALA A 194 -23.65 -3.49 29.62
C ALA A 194 -23.27 -4.19 28.32
N VAL A 195 -23.35 -3.46 27.21
CA VAL A 195 -22.97 -3.91 25.87
C VAL A 195 -21.99 -2.89 25.30
N THR A 196 -20.89 -3.33 24.71
CA THR A 196 -19.90 -2.44 24.09
C THR A 196 -19.71 -2.83 22.62
N PRO A 197 -20.56 -2.34 21.71
CA PRO A 197 -20.43 -2.64 20.29
C PRO A 197 -19.24 -1.89 19.70
N THR A 198 -18.39 -2.56 18.91
CA THR A 198 -17.23 -1.95 18.24
C THR A 198 -17.43 -1.72 16.75
N THR A 199 -18.45 -2.33 16.14
CA THR A 199 -18.77 -2.16 14.72
C THR A 199 -19.91 -1.17 14.56
N ALA A 200 -19.76 -0.21 13.65
CA ALA A 200 -20.82 0.72 13.32
C ALA A 200 -21.85 0.04 12.40
N THR A 201 -23.02 -0.29 12.95
CA THR A 201 -24.12 -0.93 12.23
C THR A 201 -25.41 -0.83 13.03
N ILE A 202 -26.51 -1.32 12.47
CA ILE A 202 -27.77 -1.50 13.18
C ILE A 202 -27.74 -2.88 13.86
N TYR A 203 -27.77 -2.88 15.19
CA TYR A 203 -27.85 -4.10 15.98
C TYR A 203 -29.29 -4.44 16.34
N PRO A 204 -29.72 -5.70 16.19
CA PRO A 204 -30.94 -6.16 16.83
C PRO A 204 -30.66 -6.37 18.33
N PHE A 205 -31.52 -5.84 19.19
CA PHE A 205 -31.48 -6.09 20.62
C PHE A 205 -32.57 -7.10 20.97
N GLN A 206 -32.21 -8.38 20.85
CA GLN A 206 -33.07 -9.52 21.16
C GLN A 206 -32.53 -10.26 22.38
N PRO A 207 -32.73 -9.73 23.60
CA PRO A 207 -32.41 -10.45 24.80
C PRO A 207 -33.26 -11.70 24.93
N GLN A 208 -32.65 -12.74 25.47
CA GLN A 208 -33.27 -14.01 25.74
C GLN A 208 -33.11 -14.34 27.22
N ILE A 209 -34.10 -14.98 27.83
CA ILE A 209 -34.12 -15.42 29.23
C ILE A 209 -34.07 -16.94 29.30
N PHE A 210 -33.25 -17.47 30.21
CA PHE A 210 -33.24 -18.90 30.53
C PHE A 210 -34.23 -19.19 31.66
N LEU A 211 -35.30 -19.92 31.36
CA LEU A 211 -36.32 -20.32 32.32
C LEU A 211 -36.03 -21.73 32.86
N PRO A 212 -35.90 -21.90 34.19
CA PRO A 212 -35.61 -23.20 34.81
C PRO A 212 -36.78 -24.17 34.67
N GLY A 213 -36.48 -25.46 34.74
CA GLY A 213 -37.45 -26.54 34.63
C GLY A 213 -37.79 -26.93 33.20
N GLY A 214 -37.56 -26.08 32.20
CA GLY A 214 -38.12 -26.24 30.86
C GLY A 214 -37.25 -26.95 29.82
N GLY A 215 -37.89 -27.37 28.73
CA GLY A 215 -37.27 -27.77 27.46
C GLY A 215 -38.32 -27.86 26.34
N ASN A 216 -37.89 -27.67 25.10
CA ASN A 216 -38.75 -27.77 23.91
C ASN A 216 -38.81 -29.21 23.44
N VAL A 217 -40.02 -29.74 23.25
CA VAL A 217 -40.24 -31.13 22.86
C VAL A 217 -41.03 -31.18 21.58
N SER A 218 -40.38 -31.65 20.53
CA SER A 218 -41.03 -31.94 19.25
C SER A 218 -41.29 -33.43 19.13
N VAL A 219 -42.53 -33.79 18.86
CA VAL A 219 -42.94 -35.20 18.70
C VAL A 219 -43.43 -35.44 17.29
N PHE A 220 -42.89 -36.49 16.69
CA PHE A 220 -43.16 -36.91 15.33
C PHE A 220 -43.83 -38.29 15.35
N LYS A 221 -44.80 -38.49 14.46
CA LYS A 221 -45.43 -39.81 14.25
C LYS A 221 -44.49 -40.78 13.53
N THR A 222 -43.47 -40.27 12.85
CA THR A 222 -42.47 -41.08 12.16
C THR A 222 -41.31 -41.42 13.08
N ARG A 223 -40.48 -42.38 12.66
CA ARG A 223 -39.35 -42.88 13.44
C ARG A 223 -38.07 -42.06 13.25
N ASP A 224 -38.00 -41.32 12.17
CA ASP A 224 -36.84 -40.62 11.61
C ASP A 224 -36.87 -39.11 11.87
N TRP A 225 -37.69 -38.64 12.82
CA TRP A 225 -37.83 -37.23 13.19
C TRP A 225 -38.28 -36.33 12.03
N THR A 226 -39.17 -36.85 11.18
CA THR A 226 -39.67 -36.16 9.99
C THR A 226 -41.19 -35.95 10.05
N GLY A 227 -41.68 -35.03 9.22
CA GLY A 227 -43.10 -34.73 9.12
C GLY A 227 -43.60 -33.72 10.17
N PRO A 228 -44.92 -33.50 10.25
CA PRO A 228 -45.50 -32.49 11.12
C PRO A 228 -45.31 -32.87 12.59
N THR A 229 -44.83 -31.91 13.38
CA THR A 229 -44.62 -32.08 14.82
C THR A 229 -45.83 -31.63 15.63
N VAL A 230 -46.03 -32.28 16.77
CA VAL A 230 -46.70 -31.65 17.89
C VAL A 230 -45.61 -31.12 18.81
N LEU A 231 -45.47 -29.79 18.86
CA LEU A 231 -44.55 -29.12 19.76
C LEU A 231 -45.26 -28.83 21.08
N PHE A 232 -44.67 -29.24 22.18
CA PHE A 232 -45.09 -28.81 23.52
C PHE A 232 -43.86 -28.67 24.41
N GLN A 233 -44.08 -28.16 25.62
CA GLN A 233 -43.03 -27.90 26.58
C GLN A 233 -43.18 -28.81 27.78
N THR A 234 -42.05 -29.32 28.27
CA THR A 234 -42.02 -30.13 29.47
C THR A 234 -41.25 -29.43 30.57
N SER A 235 -41.77 -29.51 31.80
CA SER A 235 -41.12 -28.99 33.01
C SER A 235 -40.47 -30.09 33.87
N MET A 236 -40.31 -31.30 33.35
CA MET A 236 -39.95 -32.52 34.12
C MET A 236 -38.47 -32.96 33.94
N PRO A 237 -37.89 -33.68 34.92
CA PRO A 237 -36.56 -34.31 34.80
C PRO A 237 -36.43 -35.17 33.55
N LEU A 238 -35.25 -35.16 32.92
CA LEU A 238 -34.97 -35.91 31.69
C LEU A 238 -34.78 -37.43 31.89
N GLY A 239 -35.01 -37.99 33.09
CA GLY A 239 -34.66 -39.38 33.44
C GLY A 239 -35.81 -40.35 33.75
N ALA A 240 -37.05 -39.89 33.98
CA ALA A 240 -38.14 -40.78 34.39
C ALA A 240 -38.82 -41.49 33.20
N ASN A 241 -39.24 -42.76 33.41
CA ASN A 241 -39.99 -43.62 32.47
C ASN A 241 -41.20 -42.91 31.81
N TYR A 242 -40.99 -42.12 30.76
CA TYR A 242 -41.98 -41.20 30.15
C TYR A 242 -42.23 -39.88 30.92
N GLY A 243 -41.17 -39.14 31.30
CA GLY A 243 -41.24 -37.73 31.76
C GLY A 243 -41.81 -36.72 30.73
N LEU A 244 -42.26 -37.21 29.58
CA LEU A 244 -43.14 -36.50 28.66
C LEU A 244 -44.54 -37.09 28.86
N LYS A 245 -45.43 -36.39 29.56
CA LYS A 245 -46.88 -36.67 29.50
C LYS A 245 -47.36 -36.35 28.08
N LEU A 246 -47.02 -37.23 27.13
CA LEU A 246 -47.65 -37.24 25.82
C LEU A 246 -49.14 -37.52 26.05
N PRO A 247 -50.05 -36.87 25.28
CA PRO A 247 -51.47 -37.19 25.33
C PRO A 247 -51.67 -38.72 25.28
N PRO A 248 -52.65 -39.28 26.01
CA PRO A 248 -52.80 -40.72 26.17
C PRO A 248 -52.67 -41.42 24.83
N PHE A 249 -51.66 -42.30 24.74
CA PHE A 249 -51.39 -43.11 23.57
C PHE A 249 -52.63 -43.93 23.25
N THR A 250 -53.46 -43.46 22.33
CA THR A 250 -54.41 -44.34 21.64
C THR A 250 -53.60 -45.44 20.93
N ASP A 251 -54.24 -46.55 20.57
CA ASP A 251 -53.64 -47.71 19.86
C ASP A 251 -52.93 -47.36 18.51
N THR A 252 -52.82 -46.08 18.16
CA THR A 252 -52.31 -45.54 16.90
C THR A 252 -50.83 -45.14 16.89
N MET A 253 -50.10 -45.08 18.01
CA MET A 253 -48.65 -44.78 17.99
C MET A 253 -47.77 -45.97 18.40
N ARG A 254 -47.78 -47.01 17.55
CA ARG A 254 -46.79 -48.10 17.60
C ARG A 254 -45.36 -47.60 17.32
N THR A 255 -45.23 -46.52 16.56
CA THR A 255 -43.97 -45.89 16.15
C THR A 255 -44.06 -44.39 16.40
N PHE A 256 -42.99 -43.79 16.94
CA PHE A 256 -42.86 -42.34 17.11
C PHE A 256 -41.40 -41.94 17.29
N SER A 257 -41.11 -40.65 17.18
CA SER A 257 -39.83 -40.08 17.57
C SER A 257 -40.01 -38.75 18.28
N VAL A 258 -39.03 -38.40 19.11
CA VAL A 258 -39.02 -37.22 19.97
C VAL A 258 -37.68 -36.53 19.83
N LEU A 259 -37.73 -35.20 19.73
CA LEU A 259 -36.59 -34.32 19.87
C LEU A 259 -36.84 -33.42 21.08
N TRP A 260 -36.03 -33.58 22.13
CA TRP A 260 -35.96 -32.65 23.25
C TRP A 260 -34.78 -31.71 23.03
N GLN A 261 -34.99 -30.40 23.20
CA GLN A 261 -33.98 -29.35 23.08
C GLN A 261 -34.05 -28.42 24.28
N GLY A 262 -32.90 -28.14 24.88
CA GLY A 262 -32.80 -27.25 26.02
C GLY A 262 -31.36 -27.06 26.47
N TYR A 263 -31.19 -26.60 27.69
CA TYR A 263 -29.88 -26.35 28.28
C TYR A 263 -29.79 -27.04 29.63
N ILE A 264 -28.58 -27.46 29.98
CA ILE A 264 -28.25 -27.95 31.31
C ILE A 264 -27.24 -27.02 31.97
N SER A 265 -27.37 -26.82 33.28
CA SER A 265 -26.44 -26.02 34.07
C SER A 265 -26.01 -26.75 35.33
N ALA A 266 -24.70 -26.88 35.52
CA ALA A 266 -24.10 -27.58 36.64
C ALA A 266 -24.00 -26.68 37.86
N LEU A 267 -24.06 -27.23 39.08
CA LEU A 267 -23.81 -26.44 40.30
C LEU A 267 -22.32 -26.28 40.60
N TYR A 268 -21.49 -27.20 40.11
CA TYR A 268 -20.06 -27.25 40.40
C TYR A 268 -19.24 -27.27 39.10
N SER A 269 -18.05 -26.65 39.12
CA SER A 269 -17.11 -26.69 38.00
C SER A 269 -16.27 -27.95 38.07
N GLU A 270 -16.78 -29.05 37.52
CA GLU A 270 -16.21 -30.39 37.71
C GLU A 270 -16.35 -31.25 36.44
N LEU A 271 -15.67 -32.40 36.44
CA LEU A 271 -15.91 -33.46 35.46
C LEU A 271 -17.21 -34.18 35.82
N TYR A 272 -18.24 -34.02 35.00
CA TYR A 272 -19.51 -34.73 35.16
C TYR A 272 -19.50 -36.01 34.33
N THR A 273 -19.99 -37.10 34.92
CA THR A 273 -20.23 -38.37 34.23
C THR A 273 -21.73 -38.56 34.04
N PHE A 274 -22.16 -38.73 32.79
CA PHE A 274 -23.54 -38.98 32.40
C PHE A 274 -23.73 -40.46 32.08
N ASN A 275 -24.73 -41.09 32.70
CA ASN A 275 -25.12 -42.47 32.44
C ASN A 275 -26.44 -42.48 31.68
N VAL A 276 -26.43 -43.10 30.51
CA VAL A 276 -27.56 -43.15 29.59
C VAL A 276 -27.99 -44.60 29.44
N SER A 277 -29.26 -44.90 29.69
CA SER A 277 -29.82 -46.23 29.43
C SER A 277 -31.12 -46.14 28.65
N ALA A 278 -31.31 -47.08 27.72
CA ALA A 278 -32.47 -47.14 26.85
C ALA A 278 -32.96 -48.58 26.70
N SER A 279 -34.28 -48.76 26.64
CA SER A 279 -34.97 -50.02 26.34
C SER A 279 -36.18 -49.72 25.48
N GLY A 280 -36.44 -50.55 24.46
CA GLY A 280 -37.57 -50.34 23.54
C GLY A 280 -37.50 -49.03 22.72
N CYS A 281 -36.34 -48.36 22.64
CA CYS A 281 -36.10 -47.19 21.81
C CYS A 281 -34.61 -47.05 21.42
N GLN A 282 -34.36 -46.14 20.48
CA GLN A 282 -33.05 -45.60 20.15
C GLN A 282 -32.91 -44.23 20.80
N VAL A 283 -31.70 -43.90 21.24
CA VAL A 283 -31.39 -42.60 21.84
C VAL A 283 -30.09 -42.07 21.27
N ARG A 284 -30.14 -40.86 20.72
CA ARG A 284 -28.96 -40.06 20.40
C ARG A 284 -28.98 -38.81 21.28
N MET A 285 -27.85 -38.50 21.90
CA MET A 285 -27.69 -37.30 22.73
C MET A 285 -26.58 -36.43 22.14
N MET A 286 -26.87 -35.15 21.97
CA MET A 286 -25.92 -34.11 21.63
C MET A 286 -25.69 -33.24 22.86
N LEU A 287 -24.44 -32.91 23.13
CA LEU A 287 -24.06 -31.87 24.10
C LEU A 287 -23.30 -30.78 23.33
N ASN A 288 -23.81 -29.56 23.42
CA ASN A 288 -23.48 -28.43 22.58
C ASN A 288 -23.64 -28.79 21.10
N THR A 289 -22.57 -29.22 20.43
CA THR A 289 -22.58 -29.61 19.02
C THR A 289 -22.06 -31.02 18.77
N SER A 290 -21.66 -31.73 19.83
CA SER A 290 -21.02 -33.04 19.75
C SER A 290 -21.99 -34.15 20.13
N GLN A 291 -22.00 -35.23 19.36
CA GLN A 291 -22.74 -36.44 19.73
C GLN A 291 -21.99 -37.15 20.86
N VAL A 292 -22.61 -37.20 22.04
CA VAL A 292 -22.01 -37.76 23.26
C VAL A 292 -22.57 -39.14 23.63
N ALA A 293 -23.75 -39.49 23.13
CA ALA A 293 -24.31 -40.84 23.26
C ALA A 293 -25.09 -41.24 22.02
N ASN A 294 -25.01 -42.51 21.63
CA ASN A 294 -25.77 -43.09 20.54
C ASN A 294 -26.08 -44.58 20.80
N LEU A 295 -27.28 -44.85 21.31
CA LEU A 295 -27.81 -46.18 21.55
C LEU A 295 -28.80 -46.53 20.43
N SER A 296 -28.39 -47.38 19.49
CA SER A 296 -29.23 -47.83 18.36
C SER A 296 -30.20 -48.98 18.69
N LYS A 297 -30.05 -49.57 19.88
CA LYS A 297 -30.88 -50.63 20.46
C LYS A 297 -30.85 -50.53 21.99
N ALA A 298 -31.60 -51.39 22.68
CA ALA A 298 -31.57 -51.47 24.14
C ALA A 298 -30.14 -51.65 24.66
N GLY A 299 -29.75 -50.85 25.64
CA GLY A 299 -28.38 -50.80 26.13
C GLY A 299 -28.12 -49.69 27.15
N ARG A 300 -26.86 -49.61 27.58
CA ARG A 300 -26.34 -48.56 28.47
C ARG A 300 -25.04 -48.01 27.90
N THR A 301 -24.82 -46.72 28.05
CA THR A 301 -23.56 -46.04 27.73
C THR A 301 -23.31 -44.94 28.75
N SER A 302 -22.06 -44.58 28.94
CA SER A 302 -21.67 -43.46 29.79
C SER A 302 -20.65 -42.59 29.07
N PHE A 303 -20.64 -41.30 29.38
CA PHE A 303 -19.60 -40.38 28.91
C PHE A 303 -19.32 -39.35 30.01
N SER A 304 -18.12 -38.79 30.00
CA SER A 304 -17.73 -37.74 30.94
C SER A 304 -17.34 -36.47 30.18
N THR A 305 -17.71 -35.32 30.72
CA THR A 305 -17.40 -34.00 30.16
C THR A 305 -17.18 -33.00 31.27
N SER A 306 -16.27 -32.06 31.07
CA SER A 306 -16.10 -30.95 32.02
C SER A 306 -17.26 -29.98 31.85
N LEU A 307 -17.90 -29.62 32.95
CA LEU A 307 -18.90 -28.56 33.00
C LEU A 307 -18.41 -27.50 33.97
N THR A 308 -18.48 -26.23 33.58
CA THR A 308 -18.31 -25.13 34.53
C THR A 308 -19.60 -24.99 35.33
N ALA A 309 -19.49 -24.73 36.63
CA ALA A 309 -20.61 -24.30 37.44
C ALA A 309 -21.32 -23.18 36.68
N TYR A 310 -22.64 -23.24 36.67
CA TYR A 310 -23.52 -22.18 36.22
C TYR A 310 -23.53 -21.92 34.71
N ASP A 311 -22.61 -22.47 33.92
CA ASP A 311 -22.65 -22.35 32.47
C ASP A 311 -23.89 -23.04 31.87
N MET A 312 -24.40 -22.47 30.77
CA MET A 312 -25.55 -22.99 30.03
C MET A 312 -25.07 -23.86 28.87
N ASN A 313 -25.14 -25.18 29.04
CA ASN A 313 -24.68 -26.14 28.03
C ASN A 313 -25.88 -26.64 27.23
N TYR A 314 -25.87 -26.44 25.92
CA TYR A 314 -26.98 -26.85 25.06
C TYR A 314 -27.06 -28.37 24.97
N VAL A 315 -28.26 -28.95 25.01
CA VAL A 315 -28.46 -30.40 24.95
C VAL A 315 -29.60 -30.71 23.98
N GLU A 316 -29.37 -31.73 23.15
CA GLU A 316 -30.42 -32.35 22.35
C GLU A 316 -30.53 -33.83 22.67
N ILE A 317 -31.75 -34.32 22.85
CA ILE A 317 -32.03 -35.74 23.04
C ILE A 317 -33.02 -36.18 21.97
N TRP A 318 -32.52 -37.03 21.08
CA TRP A 318 -33.21 -37.61 19.96
C TRP A 318 -33.62 -39.03 20.34
N LEU A 319 -34.90 -39.26 20.61
CA LEU A 319 -35.44 -40.58 20.94
C LEU A 319 -36.30 -41.10 19.79
N SER A 320 -36.19 -42.40 19.49
CA SER A 320 -36.96 -43.03 18.42
C SER A 320 -37.46 -44.42 18.82
N LYS A 321 -38.77 -44.67 18.68
CA LYS A 321 -39.41 -45.95 18.99
C LYS A 321 -39.77 -46.71 17.70
N PRO A 322 -39.26 -47.94 17.50
CA PRO A 322 -39.71 -48.87 16.46
C PRO A 322 -41.11 -49.47 16.72
N THR A 323 -41.82 -49.85 15.65
CA THR A 323 -43.16 -50.47 15.69
C THR A 323 -43.27 -51.69 16.60
N ASP A 324 -42.24 -52.54 16.60
CA ASP A 324 -42.23 -53.86 17.26
C ASP A 324 -41.49 -53.85 18.61
N ALA A 325 -41.12 -52.67 19.11
CA ALA A 325 -40.40 -52.55 20.37
C ALA A 325 -41.34 -52.71 21.57
N GLY A 326 -40.84 -53.37 22.63
CA GLY A 326 -41.49 -53.41 23.94
C GLY A 326 -41.67 -52.01 24.57
N PRO A 327 -42.15 -51.92 25.82
CA PRO A 327 -42.32 -50.64 26.50
C PRO A 327 -41.04 -49.80 26.45
N THR A 328 -41.13 -48.60 25.88
CA THR A 328 -40.01 -47.67 25.80
C THR A 328 -39.63 -47.18 27.20
N LYS A 329 -38.35 -47.26 27.53
CA LYS A 329 -37.78 -46.71 28.76
C LYS A 329 -36.48 -46.00 28.42
N TYR A 330 -36.32 -44.80 28.94
CA TYR A 330 -35.10 -44.01 28.85
C TYR A 330 -34.79 -43.47 30.23
N ASN A 331 -33.52 -43.55 30.65
CA ASN A 331 -33.04 -42.96 31.88
C ASN A 331 -31.68 -42.27 31.65
N LEU A 332 -31.56 -41.07 32.20
CA LEU A 332 -30.38 -40.22 32.16
C LEU A 332 -30.07 -39.74 33.58
N THR A 333 -28.95 -40.21 34.10
CA THR A 333 -28.40 -39.77 35.38
C THR A 333 -27.06 -39.09 35.18
N TRP A 334 -26.68 -38.24 36.11
CA TRP A 334 -25.38 -37.59 36.14
C TRP A 334 -24.81 -37.53 37.55
N MET A 335 -23.49 -37.52 37.64
CA MET A 335 -22.74 -37.38 38.88
C MET A 335 -21.47 -36.58 38.67
N SER A 336 -20.96 -35.98 39.74
CA SER A 336 -19.66 -35.33 39.79
C SER A 336 -18.98 -35.65 41.13
N LEU A 337 -17.86 -35.01 41.45
CA LEU A 337 -17.18 -35.21 42.73
C LEU A 337 -18.03 -34.71 43.90
N SER A 338 -18.68 -33.54 43.72
CA SER A 338 -19.50 -32.88 44.73
C SER A 338 -21.00 -33.18 44.61
N GLN A 339 -21.41 -34.01 43.66
CA GLN A 339 -22.81 -34.35 43.41
C GLN A 339 -23.00 -35.87 43.25
N PRO A 340 -23.78 -36.54 44.13
CA PRO A 340 -24.07 -37.96 43.96
C PRO A 340 -24.85 -38.22 42.67
N GLU A 341 -24.83 -39.48 42.20
CA GLU A 341 -25.61 -39.88 41.03
C GLU A 341 -27.10 -39.63 41.27
N GLN A 342 -27.69 -38.84 40.38
CA GLN A 342 -29.10 -38.50 40.40
C GLN A 342 -29.62 -38.30 38.97
N GLU A 343 -30.93 -38.34 38.78
CA GLU A 343 -31.55 -37.85 37.55
C GLU A 343 -31.29 -36.35 37.38
N LEU A 344 -31.27 -35.84 36.16
CA LEU A 344 -31.15 -34.39 35.92
C LEU A 344 -32.36 -33.67 36.55
N PRO A 345 -32.18 -32.89 37.63
CA PRO A 345 -33.31 -32.25 38.30
C PRO A 345 -33.87 -31.12 37.46
N THR A 346 -35.14 -30.76 37.68
CA THR A 346 -35.78 -29.61 37.01
C THR A 346 -35.03 -28.30 37.25
N SER A 347 -34.32 -28.19 38.37
CA SER A 347 -33.46 -27.05 38.69
C SER A 347 -32.19 -26.96 37.84
N ALA A 348 -31.80 -28.01 37.13
CA ALA A 348 -30.61 -28.04 36.28
C ALA A 348 -30.92 -27.96 34.78
N ILE A 349 -32.20 -28.01 34.38
CA ILE A 349 -32.64 -27.92 32.99
C ILE A 349 -33.29 -26.57 32.71
N TYR A 350 -33.03 -26.01 31.53
CA TYR A 350 -33.48 -24.69 31.15
C TYR A 350 -33.98 -24.65 29.71
N SER A 351 -35.04 -23.87 29.51
CA SER A 351 -35.49 -23.43 28.18
C SER A 351 -35.04 -22.00 27.95
N ILE A 352 -34.74 -21.62 26.71
CA ILE A 352 -34.34 -20.26 26.36
C ILE A 352 -35.45 -19.59 25.53
N TRP A 353 -35.76 -18.34 25.87
CA TRP A 353 -36.87 -17.63 25.27
C TRP A 353 -36.54 -16.19 24.93
N ARG A 354 -37.02 -15.70 23.79
CA ARG A 354 -36.90 -14.28 23.44
C ARG A 354 -37.81 -13.44 24.33
N VAL A 355 -37.24 -12.41 24.93
CA VAL A 355 -37.96 -11.42 25.72
C VAL A 355 -38.49 -10.31 24.82
N THR A 356 -39.64 -9.73 25.16
CA THR A 356 -40.17 -8.56 24.47
C THR A 356 -39.23 -7.37 24.64
N SER A 357 -38.59 -6.94 23.55
CA SER A 357 -37.70 -5.78 23.53
C SER A 357 -38.48 -4.53 23.13
N LEU A 358 -38.50 -3.52 24.00
CA LEU A 358 -39.09 -2.22 23.70
C LEU A 358 -38.17 -1.35 22.82
N THR A 359 -36.89 -1.74 22.72
CA THR A 359 -35.90 -1.15 21.79
C THR A 359 -35.36 -2.24 20.87
N PRO A 360 -36.15 -2.74 19.90
CA PRO A 360 -35.83 -3.96 19.15
C PRO A 360 -34.57 -3.83 18.29
N THR A 361 -34.21 -2.62 17.88
CA THR A 361 -32.97 -2.30 17.17
C THR A 361 -32.35 -1.02 17.70
N PHE A 362 -31.05 -0.88 17.53
CA PHE A 362 -30.32 0.37 17.81
C PHE A 362 -29.18 0.57 16.81
N ALA A 363 -28.93 1.81 16.40
CA ALA A 363 -27.88 2.17 15.47
C ALA A 363 -26.62 2.62 16.21
N VAL A 364 -25.49 1.99 15.91
CA VAL A 364 -24.16 2.38 16.39
C VAL A 364 -23.43 3.10 15.27
N TYR A 365 -22.96 4.31 15.56
CA TYR A 365 -22.21 5.15 14.64
C TYR A 365 -20.70 5.00 14.86
N PRO A 366 -19.88 5.28 13.84
CA PRO A 366 -18.42 5.31 13.98
C PRO A 366 -17.98 6.28 15.07
N SER A 367 -16.89 5.94 15.77
CA SER A 367 -16.25 6.81 16.74
C SER A 367 -15.41 7.93 16.10
N ALA A 368 -14.68 8.69 16.92
CA ALA A 368 -13.80 9.75 16.44
C ALA A 368 -12.78 9.21 15.43
N SER A 369 -12.31 10.08 14.53
CA SER A 369 -11.26 9.73 13.57
C SER A 369 -10.02 9.19 14.28
N TYR A 370 -9.43 8.15 13.70
CA TYR A 370 -8.16 7.60 14.13
C TYR A 370 -7.22 7.52 12.95
N ALA A 371 -6.31 8.50 12.85
CA ALA A 371 -5.45 8.73 11.69
C ALA A 371 -4.73 7.48 11.18
N ALA A 372 -4.25 6.62 12.08
CA ALA A 372 -3.53 5.41 11.69
C ALA A 372 -4.38 4.42 10.87
N ASN A 373 -5.72 4.45 11.03
CA ASN A 373 -6.64 3.59 10.28
C ASN A 373 -7.18 4.24 9.00
N PHE A 374 -6.82 5.50 8.71
CA PHE A 374 -7.24 6.15 7.47
C PHE A 374 -6.67 5.39 6.26
N GLU A 375 -7.46 5.28 5.21
CA GLU A 375 -7.14 4.47 4.04
C GLU A 375 -7.02 5.35 2.80
N LEU A 376 -5.88 5.26 2.10
CA LEU A 376 -5.73 5.82 0.76
C LEU A 376 -6.40 4.86 -0.23
N LEU A 377 -7.55 5.25 -0.80
CA LEU A 377 -8.41 4.33 -1.54
C LEU A 377 -7.76 3.77 -2.82
N LEU A 378 -7.13 4.63 -3.63
CA LEU A 378 -6.37 4.23 -4.81
C LEU A 378 -5.34 5.34 -5.13
N PRO A 379 -4.01 5.10 -5.00
CA PRO A 379 -3.04 5.97 -5.66
C PRO A 379 -3.17 5.82 -7.19
N PRO A 380 -2.88 6.87 -7.98
CA PRO A 380 -2.96 6.79 -9.44
C PRO A 380 -2.09 5.65 -9.98
N THR A 381 -2.67 4.82 -10.85
CA THR A 381 -2.00 3.69 -11.50
C THR A 381 -1.22 4.15 -12.73
N SER A 382 -0.22 5.00 -12.55
CA SER A 382 0.86 5.29 -13.51
C SER A 382 1.88 6.15 -12.79
N PRO A 383 3.15 6.22 -13.24
CA PRO A 383 4.01 7.27 -12.73
C PRO A 383 3.30 8.62 -12.92
N TRP A 384 3.37 9.47 -11.91
CA TRP A 384 2.89 10.85 -12.03
C TRP A 384 3.75 11.55 -13.08
N VAL A 385 3.24 12.58 -13.74
CA VAL A 385 4.05 13.38 -14.68
C VAL A 385 4.35 14.71 -14.01
N ALA A 386 5.62 15.13 -14.03
CA ALA A 386 6.01 16.42 -13.46
C ALA A 386 5.16 17.57 -14.02
N GLY A 387 4.70 18.46 -13.15
CA GLY A 387 3.79 19.58 -13.49
C GLY A 387 2.33 19.20 -13.69
N THR A 388 1.97 17.90 -13.65
CA THR A 388 0.57 17.45 -13.75
C THR A 388 -0.05 17.28 -12.37
N ALA A 389 -1.28 17.74 -12.21
CA ALA A 389 -2.02 17.61 -10.96
C ALA A 389 -2.61 16.21 -10.78
N ILE A 390 -2.43 15.65 -9.59
CA ILE A 390 -2.99 14.38 -9.16
C ILE A 390 -3.96 14.63 -8.01
N VAL A 391 -5.10 13.96 -8.02
CA VAL A 391 -6.07 13.97 -6.92
C VAL A 391 -6.00 12.63 -6.19
N LEU A 392 -5.74 12.66 -4.89
CA LEU A 392 -5.76 11.49 -4.02
C LEU A 392 -7.01 11.54 -3.16
N THR A 393 -7.64 10.38 -2.93
CA THR A 393 -8.82 10.27 -2.06
C THR A 393 -8.49 9.41 -0.85
N VAL A 394 -8.70 9.97 0.35
CA VAL A 394 -8.49 9.32 1.64
C VAL A 394 -9.83 9.10 2.32
N LEU A 395 -10.04 7.91 2.84
CA LEU A 395 -11.20 7.51 3.63
C LEU A 395 -10.82 7.52 5.11
N ALA A 396 -11.54 8.32 5.91
CA ALA A 396 -11.41 8.32 7.36
C ALA A 396 -12.08 7.10 7.98
N LYS A 397 -11.35 6.50 8.92
CA LYS A 397 -11.84 5.43 9.78
C LYS A 397 -11.62 5.77 11.25
N ASP A 398 -12.42 5.13 12.08
CA ASP A 398 -12.26 5.20 13.53
C ASP A 398 -11.28 4.13 14.05
N LEU A 399 -11.06 4.08 15.37
CA LEU A 399 -10.13 3.14 16.00
C LEU A 399 -10.47 1.66 15.70
N TYR A 400 -11.73 1.34 15.43
CA TYR A 400 -12.21 -0.02 15.18
C TYR A 400 -12.31 -0.35 13.68
N GLY A 401 -11.87 0.56 12.81
CA GLY A 401 -11.90 0.38 11.37
C GLY A 401 -13.24 0.70 10.71
N ASN A 402 -14.17 1.32 11.44
CA ASN A 402 -15.46 1.75 10.89
C ASN A 402 -15.25 2.96 9.98
N GLN A 403 -15.88 2.96 8.80
CA GLN A 403 -15.89 4.12 7.91
C GLN A 403 -16.67 5.26 8.54
N ARG A 404 -16.07 6.45 8.64
CA ARG A 404 -16.79 7.63 9.13
C ARG A 404 -17.79 8.11 8.08
N THR A 405 -18.89 8.70 8.54
CA THR A 405 -19.95 9.29 7.69
C THR A 405 -20.01 10.81 7.81
N GLN A 406 -19.06 11.41 8.53
CA GLN A 406 -18.95 12.84 8.76
C GLN A 406 -17.49 13.28 8.55
N GLY A 407 -17.32 14.54 8.14
CA GLY A 407 -16.02 15.18 7.97
C GLY A 407 -15.45 15.78 9.27
N GLY A 408 -14.56 16.77 9.12
CA GLY A 408 -13.96 17.56 10.21
C GLY A 408 -12.44 17.42 10.37
N ASP A 409 -11.80 16.59 9.56
CA ASP A 409 -10.34 16.45 9.51
C ASP A 409 -9.75 17.26 8.32
N SER A 410 -8.49 17.68 8.43
CA SER A 410 -7.74 18.36 7.36
C SER A 410 -6.59 17.47 6.87
N LEU A 411 -6.52 17.23 5.57
CA LEU A 411 -5.44 16.46 4.96
C LEU A 411 -4.21 17.33 4.68
N HIS A 412 -3.03 16.80 5.00
CA HIS A 412 -1.75 17.38 4.67
C HIS A 412 -0.89 16.36 3.93
N ALA A 413 -0.09 16.82 2.98
CA ALA A 413 0.85 15.99 2.23
C ALA A 413 2.26 16.55 2.29
N LEU A 414 3.23 15.64 2.41
CA LEU A 414 4.64 15.92 2.30
C LEU A 414 5.26 14.94 1.30
N ILE A 415 5.95 15.44 0.29
CA ILE A 415 6.73 14.60 -0.64
C ILE A 415 8.22 14.78 -0.32
N THR A 416 8.90 13.66 -0.10
CA THR A 416 10.34 13.59 0.16
C THR A 416 11.02 12.64 -0.81
N GLY A 417 12.34 12.75 -0.95
CA GLY A 417 13.13 11.86 -1.80
C GLY A 417 14.61 12.19 -1.67
N PHE A 418 15.48 11.23 -2.01
CA PHE A 418 16.90 11.49 -2.06
C PHE A 418 17.24 12.16 -3.39
N ASN A 419 17.40 13.49 -3.36
CA ASN A 419 17.98 14.24 -4.47
C ASN A 419 19.17 15.06 -3.91
N PRO A 420 20.41 14.68 -4.24
CA PRO A 420 21.60 15.34 -3.70
C PRO A 420 21.82 16.76 -4.24
N VAL A 421 21.06 17.18 -5.26
CA VAL A 421 21.30 18.44 -5.99
C VAL A 421 20.22 19.48 -5.73
N ASN A 422 18.95 19.09 -5.54
CA ASN A 422 17.85 20.04 -5.33
C ASN A 422 16.76 19.49 -4.38
N PRO A 423 16.12 20.35 -3.57
CA PRO A 423 14.96 19.94 -2.78
C PRO A 423 13.81 19.50 -3.70
N ILE A 424 13.02 18.53 -3.23
CA ILE A 424 11.83 18.08 -3.96
C ILE A 424 10.82 19.24 -4.03
N ARG A 425 10.44 19.63 -5.24
CA ARG A 425 9.47 20.70 -5.49
C ARG A 425 8.11 20.10 -5.73
N PHE A 426 7.14 20.45 -4.89
CA PHE A 426 5.73 20.11 -5.05
C PHE A 426 4.85 21.17 -4.41
N THR A 427 3.59 21.21 -4.78
CA THR A 427 2.57 22.06 -4.16
C THR A 427 1.27 21.29 -3.94
N VAL A 428 0.63 21.55 -2.80
CA VAL A 428 -0.76 21.15 -2.55
C VAL A 428 -1.65 22.28 -3.04
N GLN A 429 -2.44 22.03 -4.10
CA GLN A 429 -3.32 23.04 -4.70
C GLN A 429 -4.63 23.18 -3.95
N ASP A 430 -5.19 22.07 -3.48
CA ASP A 430 -6.49 22.02 -2.81
C ASP A 430 -6.57 20.82 -1.87
N SER A 431 -7.33 20.97 -0.79
CA SER A 431 -7.67 19.94 0.17
C SER A 431 -9.16 20.06 0.52
N GLN A 432 -9.95 19.09 0.10
CA GLN A 432 -11.40 19.11 0.23
C GLN A 432 -11.88 18.04 1.21
N ASP A 433 -12.68 18.45 2.20
CA ASP A 433 -13.51 17.57 3.02
C ASP A 433 -14.90 17.45 2.37
N HIS A 434 -15.26 16.22 1.95
CA HIS A 434 -16.57 15.94 1.34
C HIS A 434 -17.70 15.80 2.37
N ARG A 435 -17.38 15.96 3.66
CA ARG A 435 -18.30 15.89 4.82
C ARG A 435 -19.00 14.55 4.99
N ASN A 436 -18.48 13.51 4.35
CA ASN A 436 -19.00 12.15 4.38
C ASN A 436 -17.95 11.13 4.88
N GLY A 437 -16.87 11.61 5.51
CA GLY A 437 -15.71 10.81 5.92
C GLY A 437 -14.70 10.53 4.81
N THR A 438 -14.89 11.08 3.60
CA THR A 438 -13.88 11.06 2.54
C THR A 438 -13.31 12.44 2.31
N TYR A 439 -12.03 12.47 1.94
CA TYR A 439 -11.25 13.69 1.75
C TYR A 439 -10.47 13.56 0.45
N SER A 440 -10.33 14.67 -0.28
CA SER A 440 -9.52 14.72 -1.50
C SER A 440 -8.40 15.74 -1.36
N ILE A 441 -7.19 15.40 -1.81
CA ILE A 441 -6.06 16.31 -1.86
C ILE A 441 -5.48 16.35 -3.26
N ARG A 442 -5.34 17.56 -3.82
CA ARG A 442 -4.83 17.81 -5.17
C ARG A 442 -3.39 18.29 -5.09
N ILE A 443 -2.46 17.52 -5.64
CA ILE A 443 -1.02 17.74 -5.54
C ILE A 443 -0.41 17.87 -6.93
N VAL A 444 0.51 18.82 -7.11
CA VAL A 444 1.39 18.90 -8.29
C VAL A 444 2.82 18.68 -7.84
N CYS A 445 3.50 17.67 -8.40
CA CYS A 445 4.93 17.46 -8.18
C CYS A 445 5.70 17.97 -9.39
N PHE A 446 6.79 18.72 -9.18
CA PHE A 446 7.64 19.27 -10.24
C PHE A 446 8.99 18.55 -10.34
N SER A 447 9.33 17.72 -9.35
CA SER A 447 10.54 16.90 -9.35
C SER A 447 10.22 15.47 -9.79
N SER A 448 11.01 14.92 -10.71
CA SER A 448 10.92 13.52 -11.15
C SER A 448 11.74 12.58 -10.26
N GLY A 449 11.48 11.27 -10.35
CA GLY A 449 12.23 10.20 -9.68
C GLY A 449 11.36 9.29 -8.81
N ASN A 450 12.04 8.43 -8.06
CA ASN A 450 11.42 7.58 -7.04
C ASN A 450 11.34 8.39 -5.74
N LEU A 451 10.13 8.78 -5.34
CA LEU A 451 9.85 9.67 -4.21
C LEU A 451 8.96 8.97 -3.18
N SER A 452 8.75 9.64 -2.06
CA SER A 452 8.01 9.13 -0.91
C SER A 452 6.97 10.16 -0.46
N LEU A 453 5.69 9.79 -0.52
CA LEU A 453 4.56 10.60 -0.10
C LEU A 453 4.18 10.24 1.34
N THR A 454 4.18 11.23 2.22
CA THR A 454 3.65 11.12 3.57
C THR A 454 2.34 11.91 3.65
N LEU A 455 1.26 11.23 4.01
CA LEU A 455 -0.06 11.84 4.24
C LEU A 455 -0.31 11.96 5.75
N SER A 456 -0.66 13.14 6.22
CA SER A 456 -1.01 13.39 7.62
C SER A 456 -2.38 14.02 7.71
N VAL A 457 -3.04 13.83 8.84
CA VAL A 457 -4.32 14.46 9.17
C VAL A 457 -4.17 15.28 10.44
N GLY A 458 -4.72 16.49 10.42
CA GLY A 458 -4.88 17.34 11.60
C GLY A 458 -6.36 17.65 11.80
N SER A 459 -6.76 17.98 13.01
CA SER A 459 -8.06 18.63 13.22
C SER A 459 -8.03 20.04 12.63
N LEU A 460 -9.14 20.52 12.06
CA LEU A 460 -9.25 21.91 11.61
C LEU A 460 -9.08 22.93 12.75
N ASP A 461 -9.27 22.50 13.99
CA ASP A 461 -9.24 23.35 15.19
C ASP A 461 -7.88 23.35 15.93
N CYS A 462 -6.84 22.73 15.36
CA CYS A 462 -5.54 22.58 16.04
C CYS A 462 -4.38 23.29 15.33
N GLU A 463 -3.49 23.91 16.11
CA GLU A 463 -2.22 24.46 15.62
C GLU A 463 -1.29 23.33 15.12
N GLN A 464 -0.32 23.65 14.25
CA GLN A 464 0.51 22.76 13.41
C GLN A 464 1.15 21.50 14.07
N ASN A 465 1.09 21.32 15.39
CA ASN A 465 1.67 20.21 16.15
C ASN A 465 0.75 19.00 16.39
N CYS A 466 -0.45 18.99 15.82
CA CYS A 466 -1.42 17.89 15.99
C CYS A 466 -1.55 16.97 14.78
N LEU A 467 -0.63 17.04 13.81
CA LEU A 467 -0.64 16.19 12.63
C LEU A 467 -0.32 14.73 13.00
N GLN A 468 -1.25 13.83 12.68
CA GLN A 468 -1.08 12.39 12.82
C GLN A 468 -0.95 11.74 11.45
N THR A 469 0.00 10.82 11.31
CA THR A 469 0.26 10.12 10.06
C THR A 469 -0.70 8.95 9.86
N LEU A 470 -1.10 8.72 8.60
CA LEU A 470 -1.72 7.47 8.16
C LEU A 470 -0.82 6.25 8.46
N GLY A 471 -1.42 5.09 8.76
CA GLY A 471 -0.70 3.90 9.21
C GLY A 471 0.21 3.23 8.17
N LEU A 472 -0.06 3.44 6.87
CA LEU A 472 0.75 2.90 5.77
C LEU A 472 1.79 3.90 5.23
N ASN A 473 2.01 5.01 5.92
CA ASN A 473 3.07 5.92 5.53
C ASN A 473 4.47 5.31 5.70
N PRO A 474 5.44 5.74 4.88
CA PRO A 474 5.25 6.61 3.72
C PRO A 474 4.90 5.78 2.45
N PHE A 475 4.09 6.36 1.56
CA PHE A 475 3.69 5.73 0.30
C PHE A 475 4.74 5.96 -0.79
N PRO A 476 5.30 4.90 -1.41
CA PRO A 476 6.23 5.05 -2.53
C PRO A 476 5.49 5.56 -3.78
N ILE A 477 6.04 6.59 -4.42
CA ILE A 477 5.51 7.14 -5.68
C ILE A 477 6.65 7.27 -6.71
N VAL A 478 6.31 7.15 -7.99
CA VAL A 478 7.23 7.40 -9.10
C VAL A 478 6.71 8.59 -9.88
N VAL A 479 7.56 9.59 -10.09
CA VAL A 479 7.24 10.76 -10.90
C VAL A 479 8.12 10.73 -12.15
N ALA A 480 7.53 10.58 -13.33
CA ALA A 480 8.20 10.74 -14.60
C ALA A 480 8.47 12.23 -14.90
N PRO A 481 9.57 12.56 -15.60
CA PRO A 481 9.78 13.88 -16.18
C PRO A 481 8.59 14.30 -17.06
N ALA A 482 8.37 15.62 -17.19
CA ALA A 482 7.44 16.17 -18.16
C ALA A 482 7.99 16.02 -19.60
N ALA A 483 7.24 16.53 -20.57
CA ALA A 483 7.68 16.54 -21.97
C ALA A 483 9.03 17.27 -22.14
N LEU A 484 9.83 16.80 -23.10
CA LEU A 484 11.13 17.37 -23.47
C LEU A 484 11.02 18.88 -23.74
N ALA A 485 11.85 19.68 -23.07
CA ALA A 485 12.04 21.10 -23.32
C ALA A 485 13.45 21.32 -23.87
N LEU A 486 13.56 21.58 -25.17
CA LEU A 486 14.87 21.66 -25.85
C LEU A 486 15.75 22.78 -25.26
N GLU A 487 15.13 23.88 -24.86
CA GLU A 487 15.77 25.04 -24.24
C GLU A 487 16.39 24.76 -22.85
N SER A 488 15.93 23.71 -22.16
CA SER A 488 16.46 23.27 -20.86
C SER A 488 17.65 22.32 -21.00
N THR A 489 18.04 21.96 -22.22
CA THR A 489 19.14 21.02 -22.47
C THR A 489 20.47 21.58 -21.98
N VAL A 490 21.23 20.76 -21.25
CA VAL A 490 22.56 21.14 -20.74
C VAL A 490 23.63 20.55 -21.65
N PHE A 491 24.54 21.39 -22.15
CA PHE A 491 25.62 21.01 -23.07
C PHE A 491 26.97 21.03 -22.37
N THR A 492 27.81 20.02 -22.61
CA THR A 492 29.18 19.91 -22.08
C THR A 492 30.13 19.31 -23.11
N GLY A 493 31.44 19.58 -23.01
CA GLY A 493 32.47 18.98 -23.88
C GLY A 493 33.22 19.98 -24.77
N ALA A 494 34.42 19.59 -25.21
CA ALA A 494 35.34 20.46 -25.95
C ALA A 494 34.83 20.83 -27.36
N GLY A 495 34.06 19.94 -28.01
CA GLY A 495 33.45 20.20 -29.31
C GLY A 495 32.37 21.29 -29.32
N LEU A 496 32.10 21.93 -28.18
CA LEU A 496 31.25 23.14 -28.09
C LEU A 496 32.02 24.45 -28.31
N LEU A 497 33.35 24.42 -28.27
CA LEU A 497 34.19 25.61 -28.25
C LEU A 497 34.88 25.83 -29.59
N ALA A 498 35.72 24.88 -30.02
CA ALA A 498 36.48 25.01 -31.25
C ALA A 498 36.80 23.65 -31.90
N GLY A 499 37.09 23.68 -33.20
CA GLY A 499 37.53 22.52 -33.97
C GLY A 499 38.36 22.93 -35.20
N VAL A 500 38.84 21.93 -35.94
CA VAL A 500 39.59 22.10 -37.20
C VAL A 500 38.82 21.41 -38.33
N ALA A 501 38.77 22.03 -39.51
CA ALA A 501 38.12 21.46 -40.67
C ALA A 501 38.66 20.06 -41.01
N GLY A 502 37.76 19.09 -41.25
CA GLY A 502 38.07 17.68 -41.51
C GLY A 502 38.36 16.84 -40.26
N VAL A 503 38.46 17.44 -39.06
CA VAL A 503 38.76 16.71 -37.82
C VAL A 503 37.47 16.42 -37.04
N PRO A 504 37.19 15.16 -36.67
CA PRO A 504 36.02 14.82 -35.86
C PRO A 504 36.00 15.52 -34.50
N GLN A 505 34.85 16.05 -34.13
CA GLN A 505 34.60 16.73 -32.86
C GLN A 505 33.42 16.08 -32.14
N THR A 506 33.45 16.11 -30.80
CA THR A 506 32.38 15.54 -29.98
C THR A 506 32.00 16.46 -28.81
N PHE A 507 30.72 16.42 -28.43
CA PHE A 507 30.21 17.00 -27.21
C PHE A 507 29.05 16.17 -26.65
N THR A 508 28.72 16.37 -25.39
CA THR A 508 27.63 15.70 -24.69
C THR A 508 26.50 16.66 -24.36
N MET A 509 25.27 16.20 -24.44
CA MET A 509 24.11 16.96 -23.99
C MET A 509 23.18 16.11 -23.12
N VAL A 510 22.64 16.71 -22.07
CA VAL A 510 21.68 16.08 -21.16
C VAL A 510 20.32 16.73 -21.36
N LEU A 511 19.35 15.93 -21.79
CA LEU A 511 18.00 16.38 -22.08
C LEU A 511 17.21 16.59 -20.80
N HIS A 512 16.48 17.70 -20.73
CA HIS A 512 15.66 18.04 -19.57
C HIS A 512 14.23 18.39 -20.00
N ASP A 513 13.31 18.33 -19.04
CA ASP A 513 11.99 18.92 -19.18
C ASP A 513 11.99 20.43 -18.79
N ALA A 514 10.81 21.06 -18.87
CA ALA A 514 10.64 22.47 -18.50
C ALA A 514 10.91 22.77 -17.01
N PHE A 515 10.97 21.74 -16.16
CA PHE A 515 11.25 21.85 -14.73
C PHE A 515 12.68 21.44 -14.38
N SER A 516 13.58 21.31 -15.36
CA SER A 516 14.96 20.88 -15.14
C SER A 516 15.09 19.46 -14.58
N ASN A 517 14.11 18.59 -14.84
CA ASN A 517 14.26 17.16 -14.58
C ASN A 517 14.99 16.47 -15.74
N VAL A 518 15.94 15.60 -15.44
CA VAL A 518 16.67 14.81 -16.45
C VAL A 518 15.73 13.79 -17.08
N ILE A 519 15.74 13.71 -18.41
CA ILE A 519 15.01 12.69 -19.18
C ILE A 519 15.96 11.52 -19.44
N LEU A 520 15.72 10.41 -18.74
CA LEU A 520 16.49 9.16 -18.84
C LEU A 520 16.01 8.23 -19.97
N ALA A 521 14.99 8.64 -20.71
CA ALA A 521 14.49 7.89 -21.85
C ALA A 521 15.25 8.26 -23.13
N PRO A 522 15.37 7.33 -24.11
CA PRO A 522 15.95 7.65 -25.40
C PRO A 522 15.29 8.89 -26.03
N PRO A 523 16.06 9.78 -26.66
CA PRO A 523 15.51 10.92 -27.37
C PRO A 523 14.52 10.47 -28.45
N PRO A 524 13.58 11.34 -28.85
CA PRO A 524 12.73 11.08 -30.02
C PRO A 524 13.58 10.69 -31.24
N SER A 525 13.18 9.66 -31.98
CA SER A 525 13.94 9.16 -33.15
C SER A 525 14.11 10.19 -34.27
N ASN A 526 13.26 11.22 -34.27
CA ASN A 526 13.29 12.37 -35.17
C ASN A 526 14.01 13.60 -34.57
N LEU A 527 14.78 13.44 -33.49
CA LEU A 527 15.67 14.49 -32.98
C LEU A 527 16.84 14.68 -33.95
N VAL A 528 16.92 15.89 -34.51
CA VAL A 528 18.02 16.35 -35.34
C VAL A 528 18.85 17.33 -34.53
N VAL A 529 20.15 17.08 -34.48
CA VAL A 529 21.16 18.04 -34.00
C VAL A 529 21.96 18.49 -35.20
N ALA A 530 22.12 19.80 -35.38
CA ALA A 530 22.87 20.37 -36.48
C ALA A 530 23.75 21.51 -35.99
N LEU A 531 24.96 21.63 -36.53
CA LEU A 531 25.70 22.88 -36.48
C LEU A 531 25.27 23.71 -37.68
N VAL A 532 24.85 24.94 -37.44
CA VAL A 532 24.32 25.85 -38.46
C VAL A 532 25.16 27.11 -38.46
N GLN A 533 25.79 27.41 -39.60
CA GLN A 533 26.51 28.67 -39.82
C GLN A 533 25.56 29.72 -40.40
N ASP A 534 24.74 29.34 -41.38
CA ASP A 534 23.68 30.14 -41.97
C ASP A 534 22.54 29.24 -42.48
N ALA A 535 21.54 29.81 -43.16
CA ALA A 535 20.38 29.04 -43.65
C ALA A 535 20.72 27.99 -44.73
N ALA A 536 21.82 28.15 -45.46
CA ALA A 536 22.29 27.25 -46.51
C ALA A 536 23.41 26.31 -46.02
N THR A 537 24.13 26.69 -44.96
CA THR A 537 25.34 26.02 -44.49
C THR A 537 25.12 25.35 -43.14
N SER A 538 25.09 24.01 -43.14
CA SER A 538 25.00 23.21 -41.92
C SER A 538 25.88 21.98 -41.97
N VAL A 539 26.37 21.54 -40.80
CA VAL A 539 27.12 20.28 -40.64
C VAL A 539 26.17 19.23 -40.11
N VAL A 540 26.10 18.11 -40.84
CA VAL A 540 25.37 16.92 -40.42
C VAL A 540 26.08 16.33 -39.19
N THR A 541 25.33 16.15 -38.11
CA THR A 541 25.83 15.46 -36.92
C THR A 541 25.26 14.06 -36.83
N THR A 542 25.97 13.18 -36.14
CA THR A 542 25.46 11.90 -35.67
C THR A 542 25.44 11.91 -34.15
N TRP A 543 24.56 11.12 -33.54
CA TRP A 543 24.48 11.04 -32.09
C TRP A 543 24.19 9.63 -31.62
N THR A 544 24.61 9.35 -30.38
CA THR A 544 24.31 8.12 -29.64
C THR A 544 23.77 8.50 -28.26
N PHE A 545 22.93 7.64 -27.69
CA PHE A 545 22.37 7.84 -26.35
C PHE A 545 22.85 6.74 -25.42
N ASP A 546 23.50 7.13 -24.33
CA ASP A 546 23.76 6.25 -23.18
C ASP A 546 22.66 6.44 -22.12
N SER A 547 22.78 5.82 -20.94
CA SER A 547 21.73 5.83 -19.91
C SER A 547 21.27 7.22 -19.44
N ASN A 548 22.01 8.31 -19.69
CA ASN A 548 21.61 9.65 -19.24
C ASN A 548 22.04 10.82 -20.13
N ALA A 549 22.85 10.59 -21.17
CA ALA A 549 23.41 11.64 -22.01
C ALA A 549 23.38 11.25 -23.49
N VAL A 550 23.23 12.28 -24.33
CA VAL A 550 23.39 12.17 -25.78
C VAL A 550 24.80 12.62 -26.13
N THR A 551 25.60 11.74 -26.71
CA THR A 551 26.91 12.08 -27.26
C THR A 551 26.74 12.41 -28.74
N VAL A 552 27.06 13.64 -29.11
CA VAL A 552 26.99 14.15 -30.48
C VAL A 552 28.39 14.17 -31.09
N SER A 553 28.51 13.69 -32.32
CA SER A 553 29.73 13.70 -33.13
C SER A 553 29.48 14.41 -34.45
N TYR A 554 30.45 15.22 -34.89
CA TYR A 554 30.38 15.92 -36.17
C TYR A 554 31.76 16.10 -36.78
N ILE A 555 31.82 16.23 -38.11
CA ILE A 555 33.06 16.51 -38.85
C ILE A 555 32.80 17.78 -39.67
N PRO A 556 33.24 18.95 -39.18
CA PRO A 556 33.04 20.20 -39.91
C PRO A 556 34.05 20.27 -41.05
N ILE A 557 33.63 20.67 -42.25
CA ILE A 557 34.53 20.84 -43.40
C ILE A 557 34.71 22.30 -43.81
N LEU A 558 33.83 23.19 -43.35
CA LEU A 558 33.91 24.62 -43.62
C LEU A 558 34.34 25.38 -42.36
N ALA A 559 35.33 26.25 -42.51
CA ALA A 559 35.78 27.14 -41.45
C ALA A 559 34.78 28.27 -41.20
N GLY A 560 34.68 28.71 -39.96
CA GLY A 560 33.75 29.75 -39.55
C GLY A 560 33.08 29.46 -38.22
N THR A 561 32.04 30.22 -37.93
CA THR A 561 31.35 30.22 -36.65
C THR A 561 29.99 29.55 -36.78
N TYR A 562 29.72 28.58 -35.91
CA TYR A 562 28.49 27.78 -35.93
C TYR A 562 27.67 27.93 -34.66
N SER A 563 26.36 27.94 -34.83
CA SER A 563 25.37 27.78 -33.75
C SER A 563 24.87 26.35 -33.71
N ILE A 564 24.54 25.84 -32.52
CA ILE A 564 23.97 24.49 -32.37
C ILE A 564 22.46 24.60 -32.42
N LYS A 565 21.82 23.88 -33.34
CA LYS A 565 20.38 23.82 -33.49
C LYS A 565 19.87 22.42 -33.19
N LEU A 566 18.84 22.34 -32.34
CA LEU A 566 18.11 21.13 -32.01
C LEU A 566 16.72 21.25 -32.64
N GLN A 567 16.24 20.17 -33.26
CA GLN A 567 14.94 20.13 -33.89
C GLN A 567 14.28 18.77 -33.72
N VAL A 568 13.01 18.74 -33.33
CA VAL A 568 12.18 17.53 -33.24
C VAL A 568 10.95 17.73 -34.12
N GLY A 569 10.93 17.05 -35.27
CA GLY A 569 9.88 17.24 -36.28
C GLY A 569 9.83 18.68 -36.82
N ALA A 570 8.63 19.14 -37.22
CA ALA A 570 8.44 20.48 -37.77
C ALA A 570 8.12 21.55 -36.70
N SER A 571 7.80 21.15 -35.47
CA SER A 571 7.12 22.01 -34.50
C SER A 571 8.00 22.45 -33.33
N LEU A 572 9.03 21.68 -32.97
CA LEU A 572 9.93 21.99 -31.86
C LEU A 572 11.33 22.27 -32.42
N SER A 573 11.81 23.49 -32.22
CA SER A 573 13.13 23.93 -32.65
C SER A 573 13.74 24.85 -31.59
N TYR A 574 15.01 24.65 -31.30
CA TYR A 574 15.78 25.47 -30.38
C TYR A 574 17.18 25.70 -30.95
N THR A 575 17.61 26.95 -31.00
CA THR A 575 19.00 27.29 -31.30
C THR A 575 19.67 27.67 -29.98
N ARG A 576 20.76 26.97 -29.66
CA ARG A 576 21.55 27.20 -28.45
C ARG A 576 22.04 28.65 -28.44
N VAL A 577 21.58 29.39 -27.45
CA VAL A 577 22.07 30.74 -27.19
C VAL A 577 23.31 30.62 -26.31
N SER A 578 24.46 31.05 -26.84
CA SER A 578 25.76 30.99 -26.16
C SER A 578 26.55 32.23 -26.50
N SER A 579 27.27 32.78 -25.52
CA SER A 579 28.23 33.86 -25.74
C SER A 579 29.43 33.40 -26.57
N GLU A 580 29.75 32.10 -26.48
CA GLU A 580 30.81 31.45 -27.25
C GLU A 580 30.18 30.51 -28.29
N PRO A 581 30.16 30.90 -29.59
CA PRO A 581 29.75 30.00 -30.66
C PRO A 581 30.87 29.00 -31.00
N VAL A 582 30.52 27.92 -31.72
CA VAL A 582 31.51 26.90 -32.09
C VAL A 582 32.40 27.45 -33.21
N LEU A 583 33.70 27.62 -32.94
CA LEU A 583 34.67 28.14 -33.90
C LEU A 583 35.40 27.01 -34.64
N ILE A 584 35.16 26.88 -35.94
CA ILE A 584 35.90 25.96 -36.80
C ILE A 584 37.01 26.72 -37.52
N ARG A 585 38.25 26.29 -37.29
CA ARG A 585 39.44 26.81 -37.97
C ARG A 585 39.71 26.02 -39.26
N PRO A 586 40.30 26.65 -40.28
CA PRO A 586 40.79 25.94 -41.46
C PRO A 586 41.83 24.89 -41.06
N ASN A 587 41.94 23.84 -41.86
CA ASN A 587 43.00 22.85 -41.70
C ASN A 587 44.33 23.36 -42.30
N VAL A 588 45.38 22.54 -42.24
CA VAL A 588 46.68 22.83 -42.88
C VAL A 588 46.50 23.11 -44.38
N ALA A 589 47.35 23.98 -44.93
CA ALA A 589 47.33 24.37 -46.34
C ALA A 589 47.47 23.15 -47.27
N SER A 590 46.72 23.15 -48.38
CA SER A 590 46.74 22.12 -49.40
C SER A 590 47.02 22.74 -50.77
N ALA A 591 48.01 22.20 -51.47
CA ALA A 591 48.41 22.72 -52.79
C ALA A 591 47.32 22.56 -53.86
N SER A 592 46.47 21.53 -53.73
CA SER A 592 45.44 21.20 -54.72
C SER A 592 44.28 22.19 -54.79
N THR A 593 44.03 22.93 -53.71
CA THR A 593 42.95 23.90 -53.56
C THR A 593 43.47 25.33 -53.45
N SER A 594 44.76 25.49 -53.12
CA SER A 594 45.45 26.77 -53.12
C SER A 594 45.50 27.39 -54.51
N GLN A 595 45.50 28.73 -54.60
CA GLN A 595 45.31 29.43 -55.85
C GLN A 595 46.35 30.52 -56.08
N LEU A 596 46.69 30.73 -57.35
CA LEU A 596 47.45 31.89 -57.80
C LEU A 596 46.47 32.98 -58.24
N SER A 597 46.67 34.21 -57.79
CA SER A 597 45.84 35.37 -58.09
C SER A 597 46.71 36.62 -58.28
N GLY A 598 46.19 37.70 -58.88
CA GLY A 598 47.00 38.90 -59.15
C GLY A 598 47.81 38.84 -60.46
N ALA A 599 48.52 39.92 -60.77
CA ALA A 599 48.88 40.24 -62.16
C ALA A 599 50.24 39.72 -62.65
N ILE A 600 50.20 38.63 -63.41
CA ILE A 600 50.99 38.51 -64.66
C ILE A 600 50.00 38.26 -65.80
N GLY A 601 49.27 39.30 -66.17
CA GLY A 601 48.13 39.22 -67.10
C GLY A 601 48.50 39.24 -68.59
N ALA A 602 49.77 39.41 -68.95
CA ALA A 602 50.23 39.47 -70.33
C ALA A 602 51.17 38.30 -70.65
N SER A 603 50.96 37.65 -71.80
CA SER A 603 51.90 36.65 -72.32
C SER A 603 53.27 37.25 -72.66
N VAL A 604 53.41 38.58 -72.62
CA VAL A 604 54.62 39.35 -72.89
C VAL A 604 54.76 40.45 -71.83
N VAL A 605 55.88 40.50 -71.12
CA VAL A 605 56.17 41.47 -70.05
C VAL A 605 57.58 42.06 -70.22
N PRO A 606 57.86 43.32 -69.85
CA PRO A 606 59.21 43.87 -69.91
C PRO A 606 60.15 43.11 -68.97
N PHE A 607 61.33 42.70 -69.46
CA PHE A 607 62.31 42.01 -68.59
C PHE A 607 62.94 42.93 -67.53
N THR A 608 62.81 44.26 -67.69
CA THR A 608 63.34 45.27 -66.75
C THR A 608 62.44 45.52 -65.55
N ASP A 609 61.18 45.10 -65.61
CA ASP A 609 60.17 45.43 -64.59
C ASP A 609 59.93 44.23 -63.68
N THR A 610 59.83 44.48 -62.37
CA THR A 610 59.43 43.46 -61.40
C THR A 610 57.99 43.02 -61.68
N GLN A 611 57.80 41.73 -61.93
CA GLN A 611 56.46 41.14 -62.09
C GLN A 611 55.99 40.57 -60.77
N SER A 612 54.68 40.57 -60.49
CA SER A 612 54.18 40.09 -59.21
C SER A 612 52.86 39.35 -59.29
N PHE A 613 52.71 38.28 -58.50
CA PHE A 613 51.43 37.62 -58.28
C PHE A 613 51.30 37.22 -56.82
N THR A 614 50.10 36.90 -56.38
CA THR A 614 49.76 36.51 -55.02
C THR A 614 49.36 35.04 -54.98
N ILE A 615 49.93 34.29 -54.04
CA ILE A 615 49.49 32.94 -53.69
C ILE A 615 48.51 33.07 -52.53
N VAL A 616 47.32 32.48 -52.65
CA VAL A 616 46.34 32.38 -51.54
C VAL A 616 46.25 30.92 -51.15
N LEU A 617 46.62 30.62 -49.90
CA LEU A 617 46.58 29.27 -49.38
C LEU A 617 45.20 28.89 -48.87
N TYR A 618 44.73 27.75 -49.35
CA TYR A 618 43.50 27.11 -48.92
C TYR A 618 43.80 25.74 -48.35
N ASP A 619 43.02 25.29 -47.37
CA ASP A 619 43.05 23.90 -46.91
C ASP A 619 42.40 22.96 -47.94
N ALA A 620 42.43 21.65 -47.69
CA ALA A 620 41.87 20.64 -48.60
C ALA A 620 40.35 20.77 -48.86
N TYR A 621 39.63 21.58 -48.08
CA TYR A 621 38.19 21.85 -48.21
C TYR A 621 37.89 23.24 -48.76
N SER A 622 38.91 23.92 -49.30
CA SER A 622 38.81 25.28 -49.85
C SER A 622 38.51 26.35 -48.80
N ASN A 623 38.88 26.13 -47.53
CA ASN A 623 38.86 27.19 -46.52
C ASN A 623 40.15 28.01 -46.59
N PRO A 624 40.09 29.35 -46.57
CA PRO A 624 41.30 30.17 -46.52
C PRO A 624 42.01 29.92 -45.19
N VAL A 625 43.32 29.63 -45.24
CA VAL A 625 44.11 29.29 -44.03
C VAL A 625 44.15 30.47 -43.05
N GLY A 626 44.12 31.71 -43.55
CA GLY A 626 43.89 32.92 -42.75
C GLY A 626 45.03 33.30 -41.80
N ILE A 627 46.13 32.55 -41.82
CA ILE A 627 47.37 32.78 -41.09
C ILE A 627 48.56 32.45 -42.01
N GLY A 628 49.66 33.17 -41.88
CA GLY A 628 50.92 32.86 -42.58
C GLY A 628 51.78 31.81 -41.88
N GLY A 629 53.00 31.63 -42.37
CA GLY A 629 54.02 30.74 -41.83
C GLY A 629 54.26 29.46 -42.62
N ASP A 630 53.46 29.19 -43.67
CA ASP A 630 53.71 28.09 -44.59
C ASP A 630 54.92 28.38 -45.47
N HIS A 631 55.67 27.33 -45.83
CA HIS A 631 56.85 27.45 -46.66
C HIS A 631 56.52 27.20 -48.13
N LEU A 632 56.83 28.17 -48.99
CA LEU A 632 56.59 28.14 -50.42
C LEU A 632 57.91 28.27 -51.19
N CYS A 633 58.06 27.50 -52.26
CA CYS A 633 59.18 27.63 -53.20
C CYS A 633 58.63 28.06 -54.55
N VAL A 634 59.16 29.16 -55.10
CA VAL A 634 58.82 29.61 -56.45
C VAL A 634 60.06 29.54 -57.33
N THR A 635 59.96 28.83 -58.45
CA THR A 635 61.06 28.63 -59.40
C THR A 635 60.68 29.17 -60.78
N LEU A 636 61.67 29.71 -61.50
CA LEU A 636 61.52 30.26 -62.84
C LEU A 636 62.40 29.48 -63.81
N SER A 637 61.80 28.77 -64.75
CA SER A 637 62.54 28.26 -65.90
C SER A 637 62.88 29.43 -66.85
N GLY A 638 64.10 29.47 -67.37
CA GLY A 638 64.62 30.61 -68.17
C GLY A 638 65.63 31.50 -67.43
N GLY A 639 65.81 31.30 -66.11
CA GLY A 639 66.70 32.08 -65.25
C GLY A 639 65.97 33.23 -64.54
N GLY A 640 66.52 33.73 -63.44
CA GLY A 640 65.94 34.82 -62.64
C GLY A 640 65.78 34.48 -61.17
N THR A 641 65.19 35.39 -60.39
CA THR A 641 64.92 35.21 -58.96
C THR A 641 63.45 35.47 -58.64
N ALA A 642 62.95 34.76 -57.64
CA ALA A 642 61.63 34.96 -57.06
C ALA A 642 61.77 35.17 -55.55
N ASP A 643 61.22 36.27 -55.05
CA ASP A 643 61.11 36.56 -53.62
C ASP A 643 59.67 36.32 -53.19
N VAL A 644 59.47 35.58 -52.10
CA VAL A 644 58.15 35.26 -51.54
C VAL A 644 58.00 35.98 -50.21
N ILE A 645 57.01 36.87 -50.12
CA ILE A 645 56.72 37.68 -48.95
C ILE A 645 55.41 37.18 -48.35
N ASP A 646 55.48 36.64 -47.13
CA ASP A 646 54.31 36.23 -46.35
C ASP A 646 53.61 37.46 -45.76
N ALA A 647 52.32 37.63 -46.07
CA ALA A 647 51.50 38.71 -45.53
C ALA A 647 50.93 38.40 -44.13
N LEU A 648 51.24 37.22 -43.58
CA LEU A 648 50.81 36.70 -42.26
C LEU A 648 49.30 36.43 -42.14
N ASP A 649 48.58 36.43 -43.26
CA ASP A 649 47.13 36.21 -43.35
C ASP A 649 46.76 35.01 -44.25
N GLY A 650 47.74 34.18 -44.61
CA GLY A 650 47.58 33.06 -45.54
C GLY A 650 47.71 33.45 -47.01
N THR A 651 48.03 34.72 -47.29
CA THR A 651 48.42 35.20 -48.62
C THR A 651 49.92 35.50 -48.71
N TYR A 652 50.51 35.23 -49.86
CA TYR A 652 51.95 35.40 -50.10
C TYR A 652 52.15 36.17 -51.40
N LEU A 653 52.81 37.33 -51.32
CA LEU A 653 53.18 38.12 -52.48
C LEU A 653 54.49 37.60 -53.08
N VAL A 654 54.47 37.27 -54.36
CA VAL A 654 55.64 36.82 -55.11
C VAL A 654 56.12 37.94 -56.00
N LEU A 655 57.41 38.29 -55.92
CA LEU A 655 58.09 39.27 -56.77
C LEU A 655 59.12 38.57 -57.66
N LEU A 656 58.99 38.75 -58.97
CA LEU A 656 59.85 38.12 -59.97
C LEU A 656 60.78 39.15 -60.61
N THR A 657 62.06 38.79 -60.73
CA THR A 657 63.07 39.56 -61.46
C THR A 657 63.61 38.73 -62.63
N LEU A 658 63.43 39.23 -63.86
CA LEU A 658 63.82 38.55 -65.09
C LEU A 658 65.25 38.96 -65.51
N PRO A 659 66.16 38.02 -65.77
CA PRO A 659 67.57 38.35 -66.02
C PRO A 659 67.83 38.77 -67.47
N SER A 660 66.95 38.39 -68.39
CA SER A 660 67.09 38.62 -69.82
C SER A 660 65.76 38.48 -70.54
N ARG A 661 65.75 38.79 -71.84
CA ARG A 661 64.64 38.47 -72.73
C ARG A 661 64.53 36.95 -72.91
N GLY A 662 63.31 36.40 -72.95
CA GLY A 662 63.12 34.95 -73.10
C GLY A 662 61.75 34.45 -72.63
N LEU A 663 61.49 33.15 -72.84
CA LEU A 663 60.32 32.48 -72.30
C LEU A 663 60.57 32.07 -70.85
N PHE A 664 59.65 32.41 -69.95
CA PHE A 664 59.69 32.04 -68.55
C PHE A 664 58.47 31.21 -68.16
N GLU A 665 58.69 30.16 -67.36
CA GLU A 665 57.63 29.37 -66.72
C GLU A 665 57.85 29.39 -65.21
N VAL A 666 56.82 29.80 -64.48
CA VAL A 666 56.81 29.85 -63.02
C VAL A 666 56.18 28.56 -62.48
N THR A 667 56.91 27.89 -61.59
CA THR A 667 56.40 26.75 -60.82
C THR A 667 56.39 27.12 -59.34
N THR A 668 55.21 27.00 -58.73
CA THR A 668 54.95 27.28 -57.31
C THR A 668 54.76 25.97 -56.56
N LEU A 669 55.56 25.73 -55.53
CA LEU A 669 55.53 24.51 -54.72
C LEU A 669 55.21 24.85 -53.27
N LEU A 670 54.23 24.18 -52.69
CA LEU A 670 53.92 24.21 -51.26
C LEU A 670 54.62 23.06 -50.55
N MET A 671 55.37 23.36 -49.49
CA MET A 671 55.99 22.33 -48.66
C MET A 671 54.94 21.65 -47.79
N GLU A 672 55.06 20.34 -47.62
CA GLU A 672 54.19 19.62 -46.69
C GLU A 672 54.52 20.01 -45.23
N PRO A 673 53.60 20.65 -44.48
CA PRO A 673 53.92 21.24 -43.18
C PRO A 673 54.20 20.21 -42.07
N LEU A 674 53.89 18.93 -42.28
CA LEU A 674 54.03 17.85 -41.29
C LEU A 674 55.21 16.90 -41.57
N SER A 675 55.99 17.15 -42.62
CA SER A 675 57.07 16.26 -43.08
C SER A 675 58.42 17.00 -43.02
N ALA A 676 59.32 16.61 -42.10
CA ALA A 676 60.65 17.20 -41.95
C ALA A 676 61.76 16.18 -42.29
N GLY A 677 62.75 16.58 -43.11
CA GLY A 677 63.86 15.74 -43.57
C GLY A 677 63.99 15.66 -45.08
N LEU A 678 64.74 14.67 -45.58
CA LEU A 678 64.92 14.40 -47.01
C LEU A 678 64.44 13.01 -47.37
N VAL A 679 63.90 12.83 -48.57
CA VAL A 679 63.54 11.50 -49.08
C VAL A 679 64.81 10.73 -49.38
N ALA A 680 65.07 9.72 -48.57
CA ALA A 680 66.19 8.80 -48.68
C ALA A 680 65.78 7.53 -49.45
N LYS A 681 66.54 7.20 -50.49
CA LYS A 681 66.42 5.97 -51.27
C LYS A 681 67.63 5.10 -50.97
N TYR A 682 67.39 3.96 -50.33
CA TYR A 682 68.41 2.98 -49.99
C TYR A 682 68.45 1.89 -51.06
N PHE A 683 69.63 1.59 -51.59
CA PHE A 683 69.82 0.61 -52.64
C PHE A 683 70.64 -0.57 -52.14
N ALA A 684 70.24 -1.79 -52.53
CA ALA A 684 70.93 -3.02 -52.17
C ALA A 684 72.36 -3.08 -52.73
N ASN A 685 72.61 -2.48 -53.90
CA ASN A 685 73.95 -2.35 -54.50
C ASN A 685 74.07 -1.09 -55.39
N THR A 686 75.27 -0.85 -55.93
CA THR A 686 75.58 0.33 -56.76
C THR A 686 75.03 0.26 -58.19
N THR A 687 74.49 -0.88 -58.61
CA THR A 687 74.02 -1.15 -59.98
C THR A 687 72.49 -1.27 -60.08
N THR A 688 71.78 -1.37 -58.97
CA THR A 688 70.31 -1.44 -58.95
C THR A 688 69.69 -0.07 -59.21
N PHE A 689 68.78 0.01 -60.19
CA PHE A 689 68.05 1.22 -60.54
C PHE A 689 66.85 1.50 -59.62
N ALA A 690 66.33 0.47 -58.94
CA ALA A 690 65.22 0.60 -58.00
C ALA A 690 65.73 0.51 -56.55
N PRO A 691 65.30 1.41 -55.64
CA PRO A 691 65.66 1.34 -54.23
C PRO A 691 64.87 0.24 -53.51
N GLU A 692 65.50 -0.40 -52.53
CA GLU A 692 64.91 -1.41 -51.66
C GLU A 692 64.05 -0.79 -50.55
N LEU A 693 64.45 0.39 -50.06
CA LEU A 693 63.71 1.15 -49.07
C LEU A 693 63.66 2.63 -49.46
N ARG A 694 62.47 3.23 -49.32
CA ARG A 694 62.27 4.68 -49.38
C ARG A 694 61.70 5.14 -48.05
N ARG A 695 62.31 6.14 -47.42
CA ARG A 695 61.79 6.82 -46.23
C ARG A 695 62.25 8.26 -46.16
N VAL A 696 61.68 9.05 -45.26
CA VAL A 696 62.19 10.40 -44.94
C VAL A 696 63.18 10.27 -43.80
N ASP A 697 64.42 10.69 -44.05
CA ASP A 697 65.44 10.82 -43.00
C ASP A 697 65.45 12.26 -42.49
N PRO A 698 65.24 12.50 -41.17
CA PRO A 698 65.20 13.86 -40.62
C PRO A 698 66.48 14.65 -40.86
N VAL A 699 67.63 13.97 -40.86
CA VAL A 699 68.95 14.55 -41.08
C VAL A 699 69.83 13.57 -41.85
N VAL A 700 70.85 14.07 -42.56
CA VAL A 700 71.88 13.23 -43.16
C VAL A 700 73.05 13.10 -42.17
N ASN A 701 72.93 12.15 -41.25
CA ASN A 701 73.95 11.85 -40.23
C ASN A 701 73.87 10.38 -39.81
N LEU A 702 74.48 9.50 -40.60
CA LEU A 702 74.51 8.07 -40.37
C LEU A 702 75.93 7.60 -39.99
N THR A 703 76.00 6.76 -38.97
CA THR A 703 77.21 6.05 -38.53
C THR A 703 77.02 4.55 -38.75
N SER A 704 78.05 3.84 -39.19
CA SER A 704 78.02 2.40 -39.50
C SER A 704 77.06 2.06 -40.65
N VAL A 705 77.25 2.69 -41.81
CA VAL A 705 76.42 2.49 -42.99
C VAL A 705 76.79 1.19 -43.69
N ASP A 706 75.93 0.16 -43.57
CA ASP A 706 76.13 -1.15 -44.21
C ASP A 706 75.55 -1.22 -45.65
N THR A 707 74.80 -0.21 -46.08
CA THR A 707 74.22 -0.15 -47.43
C THR A 707 75.17 0.55 -48.42
N PRO A 708 75.44 -0.02 -49.60
CA PRO A 708 76.46 0.48 -50.52
C PRO A 708 76.10 1.78 -51.27
N LYS A 709 74.81 2.17 -51.31
CA LYS A 709 74.36 3.43 -51.95
C LYS A 709 73.06 3.94 -51.32
N ILE A 710 73.05 5.23 -50.94
CA ILE A 710 71.89 5.99 -50.48
C ILE A 710 71.83 7.32 -51.24
N GLU A 711 70.64 7.69 -51.71
CA GLU A 711 70.37 8.99 -52.33
C GLU A 711 69.31 9.74 -51.53
N TRP A 712 69.65 10.91 -51.00
CA TRP A 712 68.70 11.84 -50.40
C TRP A 712 68.33 12.94 -51.39
N THR A 713 67.04 13.23 -51.50
CA THR A 713 66.51 14.32 -52.31
C THR A 713 65.45 15.10 -51.55
N GLY A 714 65.40 16.40 -51.74
CA GLY A 714 64.37 17.28 -51.17
C GLY A 714 64.75 18.74 -51.34
N PHE A 715 64.36 19.58 -50.39
CA PHE A 715 64.62 21.02 -50.40
C PHE A 715 65.29 21.46 -49.08
N LEU A 716 66.17 22.45 -49.19
CA LEU A 716 66.88 23.09 -48.11
C LEU A 716 66.46 24.55 -48.01
N LEU A 717 65.94 24.97 -46.86
CA LEU A 717 65.59 26.36 -46.60
C LEU A 717 66.82 27.16 -46.17
N GLY A 718 67.11 28.25 -46.88
CA GLY A 718 68.05 29.26 -46.42
C GLY A 718 67.47 30.01 -45.23
N THR A 719 68.07 29.89 -44.05
CA THR A 719 67.63 30.62 -42.85
C THR A 719 68.12 32.06 -42.84
N PHE A 720 69.10 32.39 -43.67
CA PHE A 720 69.75 33.69 -43.76
C PHE A 720 70.33 33.87 -45.17
N THR A 721 70.31 35.10 -45.68
CA THR A 721 70.96 35.44 -46.95
C THR A 721 72.46 35.59 -46.72
N GLU A 722 73.20 34.50 -46.80
CA GLU A 722 74.66 34.47 -46.58
C GLU A 722 75.33 33.22 -47.17
N LEU A 723 76.66 33.25 -47.19
CA LEU A 723 77.47 32.13 -47.65
C LEU A 723 77.56 31.05 -46.55
N PHE A 724 76.92 29.91 -46.80
CA PHE A 724 77.02 28.70 -45.99
C PHE A 724 78.15 27.81 -46.49
N GLN A 725 79.07 27.44 -45.60
CA GLN A 725 80.08 26.41 -45.86
C GLN A 725 79.47 25.04 -45.57
N PHE A 726 79.51 24.14 -46.55
CA PHE A 726 79.07 22.76 -46.38
C PHE A 726 80.27 21.83 -46.20
N ASP A 727 80.23 21.04 -45.12
CA ASP A 727 81.21 20.01 -44.82
C ASP A 727 80.53 18.64 -44.95
N THR A 728 80.95 17.86 -45.96
CA THR A 728 80.42 16.52 -46.21
C THR A 728 81.42 15.45 -45.81
N ILE A 729 80.95 14.39 -45.16
CA ILE A 729 81.72 13.19 -44.84
C ILE A 729 81.03 12.01 -45.52
N GLY A 730 81.76 11.27 -46.35
CA GLY A 730 81.22 10.08 -47.01
C GLY A 730 80.05 10.33 -47.96
N CYS A 731 79.86 11.56 -48.45
CA CYS A 731 78.85 11.89 -49.44
C CYS A 731 79.22 13.04 -50.38
N HIS A 732 78.53 13.09 -51.51
CA HIS A 732 78.53 14.17 -52.49
C HIS A 732 77.26 15.00 -52.33
N LEU A 733 77.42 16.32 -52.25
CA LEU A 733 76.31 17.27 -52.15
C LEU A 733 76.08 17.97 -53.48
N TYR A 734 74.82 18.16 -53.82
CA TYR A 734 74.36 19.02 -54.89
C TYR A 734 73.32 19.97 -54.34
N ILE A 735 73.49 21.26 -54.63
CA ILE A 735 72.53 22.33 -54.34
C ILE A 735 72.13 22.95 -55.67
N ASP A 736 70.83 23.02 -55.95
CA ASP A 736 70.25 23.49 -57.23
C ASP A 736 70.87 22.80 -58.46
N ASN A 737 71.06 21.48 -58.35
CA ASN A 737 71.75 20.62 -59.33
C ASN A 737 73.23 20.97 -59.58
N VAL A 738 73.83 21.88 -58.83
CA VAL A 738 75.26 22.20 -58.89
C VAL A 738 76.00 21.38 -57.83
N SER A 739 77.04 20.65 -58.25
CA SER A 739 77.89 19.88 -57.34
C SER A 739 78.66 20.83 -56.40
N VAL A 740 78.51 20.62 -55.10
CA VAL A 740 79.19 21.40 -54.05
C VAL A 740 80.38 20.60 -53.55
N LYS A 741 81.59 21.14 -53.72
CA LYS A 741 82.82 20.53 -53.18
C LYS A 741 82.86 20.68 -51.65
N PRO A 742 83.42 19.71 -50.90
CA PRO A 742 83.60 19.84 -49.45
C PRO A 742 84.36 21.12 -49.09
N GLY A 743 83.86 21.88 -48.11
CA GLY A 743 84.45 23.15 -47.66
C GLY A 743 84.16 24.35 -48.56
N SER A 744 83.46 24.18 -49.69
CA SER A 744 82.98 25.29 -50.51
C SER A 744 81.86 26.05 -49.82
N LYS A 745 81.81 27.36 -50.07
CA LYS A 745 80.73 28.24 -49.64
C LYS A 745 79.66 28.35 -50.73
N VAL A 746 78.40 28.15 -50.36
CA VAL A 746 77.22 28.29 -51.21
C VAL A 746 76.37 29.42 -50.65
N LEU A 747 75.92 30.35 -51.49
CA LEU A 747 74.98 31.38 -51.06
C LEU A 747 73.61 30.73 -50.88
N LEU A 748 73.14 30.66 -49.64
CA LEU A 748 71.73 30.41 -49.39
C LEU A 748 71.04 31.76 -49.21
N ILE A 749 69.84 31.91 -49.75
CA ILE A 749 69.05 33.12 -49.62
C ILE A 749 67.99 32.87 -48.55
N GLU A 750 67.84 33.81 -47.62
CA GLU A 750 66.82 33.76 -46.58
C GLU A 750 65.45 33.57 -47.22
N THR A 751 64.64 32.67 -46.67
CA THR A 751 63.30 32.31 -47.19
C THR A 751 63.29 31.59 -48.55
N HIS A 752 64.43 31.48 -49.23
CA HIS A 752 64.54 30.72 -50.47
C HIS A 752 64.78 29.24 -50.19
N LEU A 753 64.08 28.38 -50.93
CA LEU A 753 64.22 26.94 -50.88
C LEU A 753 65.09 26.46 -52.03
N HIS A 754 66.21 25.85 -51.69
CA HIS A 754 67.18 25.31 -52.63
C HIS A 754 66.96 23.81 -52.81
N GLY A 755 67.01 23.31 -54.05
CA GLY A 755 66.93 21.87 -54.31
C GLY A 755 68.19 21.18 -53.80
N ILE A 756 68.05 20.24 -52.86
CA ILE A 756 69.18 19.51 -52.28
C ILE A 756 69.15 18.04 -52.71
N ARG A 757 70.30 17.56 -53.20
CA ARG A 757 70.56 16.14 -53.44
C ARG A 757 71.85 15.74 -52.74
N VAL A 758 71.82 14.67 -51.98
CA VAL A 758 73.00 14.10 -51.30
C VAL A 758 73.14 12.65 -51.72
N GLU A 759 74.33 12.24 -52.13
CA GLU A 759 74.61 10.88 -52.58
C GLU A 759 75.72 10.30 -51.71
N SER A 760 75.50 9.16 -51.07
CA SER A 760 76.54 8.51 -50.27
C SER A 760 77.70 8.03 -51.15
N THR A 761 78.93 8.20 -50.69
CA THR A 761 80.12 7.61 -51.30
C THR A 761 80.16 6.11 -51.00
N TYR A 762 80.47 5.29 -52.00
CA TYR A 762 80.54 3.84 -51.87
C TYR A 762 81.49 3.40 -50.76
N GLY A 763 81.00 2.55 -49.84
CA GLY A 763 81.79 1.95 -48.76
C GLY A 763 82.17 2.91 -47.63
N ALA A 764 81.60 4.12 -47.57
CA ALA A 764 81.87 5.07 -46.49
C ALA A 764 81.21 4.60 -45.17
N PRO A 765 81.97 4.40 -44.07
CA PRO A 765 81.41 3.93 -42.80
C PRO A 765 80.60 5.02 -42.08
N ILE A 766 80.73 6.29 -42.47
CA ILE A 766 80.02 7.44 -41.92
C ILE A 766 79.57 8.31 -43.09
N VAL A 767 78.29 8.72 -43.08
CA VAL A 767 77.72 9.66 -44.04
C VAL A 767 77.11 10.83 -43.28
N GLN A 768 77.70 12.02 -43.42
CA GLN A 768 77.29 13.19 -42.64
C GLN A 768 77.30 14.46 -43.49
N LEU A 769 76.22 15.24 -43.39
CA LEU A 769 76.11 16.58 -43.97
C LEU A 769 76.07 17.61 -42.84
N LYS A 770 77.10 18.46 -42.80
CA LYS A 770 77.15 19.62 -41.90
C LYS A 770 77.20 20.91 -42.69
N TYR A 771 76.73 21.97 -42.06
CA TYR A 771 76.86 23.33 -42.58
C TYR A 771 77.22 24.31 -41.47
N SER A 772 77.81 25.43 -41.85
CA SER A 772 78.07 26.56 -40.97
C SER A 772 78.00 27.86 -41.76
N SER A 773 77.70 28.96 -41.08
CA SER A 773 77.69 30.30 -41.67
C SER A 773 78.08 31.34 -40.63
N ALA A 774 78.04 32.63 -40.96
CA ALA A 774 78.38 33.69 -40.00
C ALA A 774 77.44 33.69 -38.78
N ARG A 775 76.16 33.33 -38.98
CA ARG A 775 75.13 33.28 -37.93
C ARG A 775 74.74 31.86 -37.50
N THR A 776 75.16 30.83 -38.23
CA THR A 776 74.84 29.43 -37.94
C THR A 776 76.10 28.68 -37.49
N PRO A 777 76.19 28.26 -36.22
CA PRO A 777 77.30 27.42 -35.75
C PRO A 777 77.41 26.13 -36.56
N ALA A 778 78.62 25.57 -36.66
CA ALA A 778 78.84 24.31 -37.36
C ALA A 778 78.03 23.17 -36.74
N GLN A 779 77.06 22.65 -37.51
CA GLN A 779 76.14 21.63 -37.04
C GLN A 779 75.71 20.71 -38.20
N VAL A 780 75.14 19.56 -37.86
CA VAL A 780 74.41 18.74 -38.83
C VAL A 780 73.23 19.56 -39.33
N VAL A 781 72.97 19.54 -40.63
CA VAL A 781 71.84 20.30 -41.19
C VAL A 781 70.54 19.84 -40.51
N PRO A 782 69.84 20.72 -39.77
CA PRO A 782 68.72 20.31 -38.93
C PRO A 782 67.49 19.98 -39.75
N SER A 783 66.65 19.09 -39.25
CA SER A 783 65.40 18.71 -39.93
C SER A 783 64.44 19.88 -40.14
N SER A 784 64.52 20.93 -39.31
CA SER A 784 63.69 22.13 -39.42
C SER A 784 63.93 22.97 -40.67
N VAL A 785 65.00 22.71 -41.41
CA VAL A 785 65.31 23.39 -42.70
C VAL A 785 65.29 22.43 -43.88
N LEU A 786 64.88 21.17 -43.67
CA LEU A 786 64.86 20.12 -44.70
C LEU A 786 63.43 19.70 -44.97
N PHE A 787 63.03 19.77 -46.23
CA PHE A 787 61.67 19.42 -46.68
C PHE A 787 61.73 18.27 -47.69
N PRO A 788 61.05 17.14 -47.44
CA PRO A 788 61.23 15.93 -48.24
C PRO A 788 60.43 15.97 -49.54
N VAL A 789 59.25 16.59 -49.50
CA VAL A 789 58.30 16.64 -50.60
C VAL A 789 57.70 18.03 -50.66
N ALA A 790 57.45 18.48 -51.87
CA ALA A 790 56.66 19.68 -52.13
C ALA A 790 55.61 19.33 -53.19
N THR A 791 54.42 19.89 -53.04
CA THR A 791 53.32 19.70 -53.99
C THR A 791 53.14 20.98 -54.80
N GLU A 792 53.00 20.83 -56.11
CA GLU A 792 52.80 21.97 -57.01
C GLU A 792 51.40 22.57 -56.84
N ILE A 793 51.35 23.89 -56.65
CA ILE A 793 50.13 24.69 -56.78
C ILE A 793 49.95 25.00 -58.27
N LEU A 794 48.83 24.55 -58.84
CA LEU A 794 48.50 24.76 -60.25
C LEU A 794 47.64 26.02 -60.45
N PRO A 795 47.65 26.63 -61.66
CA PRO A 795 48.43 26.29 -62.84
C PRO A 795 49.82 26.96 -62.86
N ARG A 796 50.73 26.48 -63.71
CA ARG A 796 51.97 27.19 -64.02
C ARG A 796 51.69 28.48 -64.79
N LEU A 797 52.40 29.54 -64.46
CA LEU A 797 52.34 30.80 -65.22
C LEU A 797 53.41 30.79 -66.31
N ARG A 798 53.04 31.13 -67.55
CA ARG A 798 53.96 31.23 -68.69
C ARG A 798 53.86 32.61 -69.34
N PHE A 799 55.00 33.25 -69.53
CA PHE A 799 55.09 34.57 -70.17
C PHE A 799 56.44 34.77 -70.83
N THR A 800 56.53 35.76 -71.72
CA THR A 800 57.76 36.11 -72.46
C THR A 800 58.29 37.44 -71.94
N GLY A 801 59.50 37.45 -71.40
CA GLY A 801 60.23 38.69 -71.10
C GLY A 801 60.75 39.31 -72.40
N VAL A 802 60.37 40.55 -72.72
CA VAL A 802 60.85 41.31 -73.90
C VAL A 802 61.68 42.51 -73.56
#